data_AF-A0A935S626-F1
#
_entry.id   AF-A0A935S626-F1
#
_cell.length_a   1.000
_cell.length_b   1.000
_cell.length_c   1.000
_cell.angle_alpha   90.00
_cell.angle_beta   90.00
_cell.angle_gamma   90.00
#
_symmetry.space_group_name_H-M   'P 1'
#
loop_
_entity.id
_entity.type
_entity.pdbx_description
1 polymer ?
#
loop_
_entity_poly.entity_id
_entity_poly.type
_entity_poly.pdbx_seq_one_letter_code
_entity_poly.pdbx_strand_id
1 'polypeptide(L)'
;MIHPFLHSAEQAAVIQSHKGIFNITYKNKDTAIHTILLRIIANLLQGKSSLVVIPNAEDKNKLSALIRQISLNPATLEINPDNVTSEEDFHLIRQKMGQLQNLQVENDETSAFLYHKTEEEILTYYKDTYLEKIWDGTSWREILDTYIGLHSEKNVSILHSELDQSCFVFTPKELHDIRSSITDALYIYQRDFEIIESSEKAKKIHTRTQRIENIEQITYDLFTFNEMAQDLRDQYYACFHQIEKTFHQDAAVWASKILKNIDLLAFKIEKYTKRYQEIPNSIFSNLSSKRKPIEDEKIQLIAEYHQLLHELSSKNFILENVQIKVPADGLPHLIHFKNIVTCWKDNIHSNQASFLKAANRLNTEDFRLNTLEMELKSLLEKINESEIFDNILELNTLSFKKQLEYISNLVSDIELMMLRIEKNLPYYQWLALLDDMDEKSKNVIRILRRFDPSEWLTLFESWYHFEVLTRRSNFVNQITKAKFEEAENLFHRQQAGLIGDTMINLSRNNSTHLSALKTSNPDVYHTLAKKKKFAHPILWKFLFAQNAAFFSGTFPIIISENDHVDHIASGIYSDIIYLDHIHNNLDIMQSFEHIISFYSSDSNISNTDFTLSGEQNENSAHLSSVSMTGRLRLVRYLSDEMLQFGKIPAVFQLRHACIISFCSDLINDELNHFLYDFGIKKLHIDTSAGETIISTMLDNERSVYVIIENYLIDPKEQSKQYLWQKNVLDRLRHAGCNVLNVDTTALLESKGKSLIRIMDEIKGNHIPKTDQKNQFILELN
;
A
#
# COMPACT_ATOMS: atom_id res chain seq x y z
N MET A 1 39.29 -14.81 -11.44
CA MET A 1 40.46 -13.97 -11.78
C MET A 1 40.50 -12.81 -10.80
N ILE A 2 41.63 -12.53 -10.15
CA ILE A 2 41.72 -11.45 -9.15
C ILE A 2 41.80 -10.11 -9.89
N HIS A 3 40.85 -9.21 -9.63
CA HIS A 3 40.82 -7.90 -10.23
C HIS A 3 41.91 -7.01 -9.59
N PRO A 4 42.84 -6.41 -10.36
CA PRO A 4 44.12 -5.89 -9.86
C PRO A 4 44.04 -4.62 -9.00
N PHE A 5 42.88 -3.94 -9.01
CA PHE A 5 42.66 -2.68 -8.29
C PHE A 5 41.60 -2.77 -7.19
N LEU A 6 40.83 -3.86 -7.14
CA LEU A 6 39.79 -4.01 -6.11
C LEU A 6 40.39 -4.69 -4.88
N HIS A 7 39.95 -4.29 -3.71
CA HIS A 7 40.51 -4.77 -2.46
C HIS A 7 39.41 -5.09 -1.45
N SER A 8 39.63 -6.13 -0.62
CA SER A 8 38.77 -6.39 0.53
C SER A 8 38.96 -5.34 1.63
N ALA A 9 38.09 -5.36 2.65
CA ALA A 9 38.24 -4.49 3.81
C ALA A 9 39.56 -4.72 4.57
N GLU A 10 40.01 -5.99 4.67
CA GLU A 10 41.29 -6.34 5.29
C GLU A 10 42.47 -5.77 4.50
N GLN A 11 42.43 -5.87 3.17
CA GLN A 11 43.45 -5.31 2.30
C GLN A 11 43.45 -3.78 2.36
N ALA A 12 42.29 -3.15 2.40
CA ALA A 12 42.16 -1.70 2.56
C ALA A 12 42.81 -1.21 3.87
N ALA A 13 42.59 -1.92 4.98
CA ALA A 13 43.21 -1.60 6.27
C ALA A 13 44.74 -1.68 6.22
N VAL A 14 45.29 -2.65 5.48
CA VAL A 14 46.74 -2.76 5.23
C VAL A 14 47.24 -1.58 4.38
N ILE A 15 46.56 -1.27 3.28
CA ILE A 15 46.97 -0.20 2.35
C ILE A 15 46.93 1.18 3.02
N GLN A 16 45.95 1.43 3.88
CA GLN A 16 45.77 2.70 4.59
C GLN A 16 46.57 2.82 5.89
N SER A 17 47.25 1.75 6.32
CA SER A 17 48.07 1.77 7.52
C SER A 17 49.26 2.73 7.38
N HIS A 18 49.43 3.58 8.40
CA HIS A 18 50.58 4.48 8.59
C HIS A 18 51.48 4.03 9.76
N LYS A 19 51.29 2.81 10.27
CA LYS A 19 52.17 2.26 11.31
C LYS A 19 53.58 2.08 10.73
N GLY A 20 54.60 2.51 11.47
CA GLY A 20 56.00 2.38 11.03
C GLY A 20 56.49 0.94 10.91
N ILE A 21 55.94 0.02 11.71
CA ILE A 21 56.19 -1.42 11.59
C ILE A 21 54.85 -2.14 11.76
N PHE A 22 54.53 -3.05 10.85
CA PHE A 22 53.40 -3.96 11.06
C PHE A 22 53.59 -5.32 10.39
N ASN A 23 53.13 -6.36 11.08
CA ASN A 23 53.18 -7.75 10.64
C ASN A 23 51.80 -8.20 10.16
N ILE A 24 51.78 -8.83 8.99
CA ILE A 24 50.57 -9.31 8.35
C ILE A 24 50.68 -10.83 8.26
N THR A 25 49.75 -11.54 8.90
CA THR A 25 49.62 -12.98 8.65
C THR A 25 48.63 -13.22 7.54
N TYR A 26 48.96 -14.10 6.60
CA TYR A 26 48.05 -14.46 5.51
C TYR A 26 47.77 -15.96 5.50
N LYS A 27 46.54 -16.34 5.17
CA LYS A 27 46.18 -17.75 4.90
C LYS A 27 46.39 -18.13 3.44
N ASN A 28 46.17 -17.19 2.52
CA ASN A 28 46.41 -17.36 1.08
C ASN A 28 47.51 -16.45 0.59
N LYS A 29 48.52 -17.07 -0.01
CA LYS A 29 49.67 -16.39 -0.60
C LYS A 29 49.30 -15.47 -1.76
N ASP A 30 48.33 -15.83 -2.60
CA ASP A 30 47.88 -14.97 -3.70
C ASP A 30 47.26 -13.67 -3.18
N THR A 31 46.52 -13.74 -2.06
CA THR A 31 45.97 -12.56 -1.37
C THR A 31 47.09 -11.67 -0.83
N ALA A 32 48.16 -12.27 -0.27
CA ALA A 32 49.33 -11.51 0.16
C ALA A 32 50.02 -10.80 -1.01
N ILE A 33 50.32 -11.51 -2.10
CA ILE A 33 50.93 -10.95 -3.31
C ILE A 33 50.06 -9.83 -3.90
N HIS A 34 48.74 -10.03 -3.95
CA HIS A 34 47.81 -8.99 -4.40
C HIS A 34 47.81 -7.76 -3.49
N THR A 35 47.88 -7.96 -2.18
CA THR A 35 47.96 -6.84 -1.20
C THR A 35 49.27 -6.07 -1.36
N ILE A 36 50.38 -6.77 -1.62
CA ILE A 36 51.68 -6.16 -1.93
C ILE A 36 51.55 -5.29 -3.20
N LEU A 37 50.94 -5.82 -4.27
CA LEU A 37 50.68 -5.06 -5.50
C LEU A 37 49.89 -3.77 -5.21
N LEU A 38 48.79 -3.88 -4.45
CA LEU A 38 47.94 -2.74 -4.12
C LEU A 38 48.69 -1.68 -3.30
N ARG A 39 49.55 -2.10 -2.35
CA ARG A 39 50.42 -1.18 -1.59
C ARG A 39 51.45 -0.50 -2.49
N ILE A 40 52.05 -1.23 -3.43
CA ILE A 40 52.97 -0.68 -4.43
C ILE A 40 52.28 0.39 -5.28
N ILE A 41 51.07 0.11 -5.78
CA ILE A 41 50.28 1.08 -6.55
C ILE A 41 49.98 2.33 -5.71
N ALA A 42 49.53 2.16 -4.47
CA ALA A 42 49.23 3.28 -3.58
C ALA A 42 50.46 4.16 -3.31
N ASN A 43 51.63 3.54 -3.08
CA ASN A 43 52.88 4.26 -2.89
C ASN A 43 53.29 5.02 -4.16
N LEU A 44 53.22 4.36 -5.31
CA LEU A 44 53.55 4.97 -6.60
C LEU A 44 52.71 6.23 -6.87
N LEU A 45 51.39 6.14 -6.67
CA LEU A 45 50.47 7.28 -6.84
C LEU A 45 50.74 8.43 -5.85
N GLN A 46 51.32 8.13 -4.68
CA GLN A 46 51.76 9.12 -3.70
C GLN A 46 53.18 9.66 -3.98
N GLY A 47 53.84 9.23 -5.06
CA GLY A 47 55.23 9.59 -5.38
C GLY A 47 56.27 8.93 -4.46
N LYS A 48 55.89 7.87 -3.76
CA LYS A 48 56.75 7.08 -2.87
C LYS A 48 57.34 5.88 -3.60
N SER A 49 58.48 5.39 -3.10
CA SER A 49 59.16 4.22 -3.63
C SER A 49 59.17 3.07 -2.62
N SER A 50 59.13 1.84 -3.13
CA SER A 50 59.01 0.61 -2.35
C SER A 50 60.12 -0.38 -2.73
N LEU A 51 60.75 -0.99 -1.72
CA LEU A 51 61.62 -2.14 -1.87
C LEU A 51 60.85 -3.40 -1.42
N VAL A 52 60.72 -4.37 -2.31
CA VAL A 52 59.98 -5.61 -2.06
C VAL A 52 60.97 -6.77 -2.05
N VAL A 53 61.04 -7.50 -0.94
CA VAL A 53 61.95 -8.63 -0.74
C VAL A 53 61.16 -9.92 -0.80
N ILE A 54 61.37 -10.69 -1.88
CA ILE A 54 60.71 -11.97 -2.15
C ILE A 54 61.77 -13.02 -2.46
N PRO A 55 62.15 -13.87 -1.49
CA PRO A 55 63.18 -14.89 -1.69
C PRO A 55 62.74 -16.03 -2.60
N ASN A 56 61.43 -16.29 -2.70
CA ASN A 56 60.87 -17.34 -3.55
C ASN A 56 60.70 -16.85 -5.00
N ALA A 57 61.34 -17.53 -5.95
CA ALA A 57 61.29 -17.15 -7.37
C ALA A 57 59.90 -17.29 -8.01
N GLU A 58 59.07 -18.26 -7.59
CA GLU A 58 57.70 -18.44 -8.09
C GLU A 58 56.82 -17.25 -7.69
N ASP A 59 56.89 -16.84 -6.42
CA ASP A 59 56.12 -15.73 -5.88
C ASP A 59 56.55 -14.39 -6.49
N LYS A 60 57.86 -14.23 -6.69
CA LYS A 60 58.43 -13.10 -7.43
C LYS A 60 57.87 -13.02 -8.85
N ASN A 61 57.88 -14.13 -9.57
CA ASN A 61 57.35 -14.20 -10.94
C ASN A 61 55.85 -13.88 -10.99
N LYS A 62 55.07 -14.32 -9.99
CA LYS A 62 53.64 -13.97 -9.87
C LYS A 62 53.45 -12.46 -9.70
N LEU A 63 54.19 -11.83 -8.77
CA LEU A 63 54.12 -10.37 -8.60
C LEU A 63 54.54 -9.63 -9.87
N SER A 64 55.62 -10.04 -10.51
CA SER A 64 56.09 -9.44 -11.78
C SER A 64 55.08 -9.60 -12.91
N ALA A 65 54.35 -10.71 -12.98
CA ALA A 65 53.28 -10.90 -13.95
C ALA A 65 52.11 -9.91 -13.71
N LEU A 66 51.71 -9.71 -12.45
CA LEU A 66 50.67 -8.74 -12.08
C LEU A 66 51.10 -7.29 -12.40
N ILE A 67 52.34 -6.92 -12.08
CA ILE A 67 52.92 -5.61 -12.41
C ILE A 67 52.93 -5.36 -13.92
N ARG A 68 53.22 -6.39 -14.73
CA ARG A 68 53.16 -6.30 -16.20
C ARG A 68 51.74 -6.12 -16.70
N GLN A 69 50.76 -6.79 -16.11
CA GLN A 69 49.35 -6.70 -16.49
C GLN A 69 48.80 -5.27 -16.36
N ILE A 70 49.29 -4.50 -15.39
CA ILE A 70 48.90 -3.09 -15.16
C ILE A 70 49.90 -2.08 -15.72
N SER A 71 50.77 -2.49 -16.65
CA SER A 71 51.72 -1.62 -17.36
C SER A 71 52.78 -0.91 -16.47
N LEU A 72 53.06 -1.40 -15.26
CA LEU A 72 54.07 -0.85 -14.34
C LEU A 72 55.50 -1.39 -14.55
N ASN A 73 55.67 -2.34 -15.47
CA ASN A 73 56.97 -2.96 -15.73
C ASN A 73 58.14 -1.97 -16.02
N PRO A 74 57.92 -0.84 -16.74
CA PRO A 74 59.00 0.13 -16.98
C PRO A 74 59.51 0.85 -15.71
N ALA A 75 58.66 0.99 -14.67
CA ALA A 75 59.01 1.61 -13.39
C ALA A 75 59.50 0.61 -12.34
N THR A 76 59.60 -0.67 -12.71
CA THR A 76 60.03 -1.75 -11.83
C THR A 76 61.44 -2.18 -12.17
N LEU A 77 62.27 -2.48 -11.17
CA LEU A 77 63.59 -3.10 -11.37
C LEU A 77 63.71 -4.33 -10.48
N GLU A 78 64.06 -5.46 -11.09
CA GLU A 78 64.34 -6.70 -10.38
C GLU A 78 65.86 -6.80 -10.18
N ILE A 79 66.31 -6.99 -8.94
CA ILE A 79 67.72 -7.08 -8.58
C ILE A 79 68.00 -8.32 -7.72
N ASN A 80 69.22 -8.81 -7.80
CA ASN A 80 69.77 -9.74 -6.80
C ASN A 80 71.01 -9.06 -6.19
N PRO A 81 70.97 -8.62 -4.92
CA PRO A 81 72.03 -7.83 -4.29
C PRO A 81 73.40 -8.50 -4.28
N ASP A 82 73.44 -9.84 -4.26
CA ASP A 82 74.67 -10.62 -4.17
C ASP A 82 75.29 -10.95 -5.55
N ASN A 83 74.58 -10.64 -6.65
CA ASN A 83 75.10 -10.83 -8.00
C ASN A 83 75.99 -9.66 -8.45
N VAL A 84 77.00 -9.98 -9.25
CA VAL A 84 77.82 -8.98 -9.96
C VAL A 84 77.00 -8.38 -11.10
N THR A 85 76.98 -7.06 -11.21
CA THR A 85 76.25 -6.35 -12.26
C THR A 85 76.88 -6.65 -13.62
N SER A 86 76.07 -7.16 -14.55
CA SER A 86 76.45 -7.54 -15.91
C SER A 86 76.08 -6.46 -16.93
N GLU A 87 76.59 -6.57 -18.16
CA GLU A 87 76.14 -5.69 -19.25
C GLU A 87 74.66 -5.91 -19.61
N GLU A 88 74.12 -7.10 -19.34
CA GLU A 88 72.69 -7.42 -19.52
C GLU A 88 71.83 -6.62 -18.54
N ASP A 89 72.26 -6.47 -17.29
CA ASP A 89 71.60 -5.63 -16.28
C ASP A 89 71.55 -4.16 -16.72
N PHE A 90 72.68 -3.61 -17.17
CA PHE A 90 72.73 -2.23 -17.68
C PHE A 90 71.93 -2.06 -18.98
N HIS A 91 71.87 -3.10 -19.82
CA HIS A 91 70.99 -3.11 -20.98
C HIS A 91 69.51 -3.06 -20.57
N LEU A 92 69.10 -3.87 -19.58
CA LEU A 92 67.75 -3.86 -19.04
C LEU A 92 67.36 -2.50 -18.46
N ILE A 93 68.25 -1.88 -17.67
CA ILE A 93 68.04 -0.51 -17.15
C ILE A 93 67.81 0.48 -18.31
N ARG A 94 68.70 0.49 -19.31
CA ARG A 94 68.58 1.38 -20.48
C ARG A 94 67.29 1.13 -21.27
N GLN A 95 66.91 -0.15 -21.44
CA GLN A 95 65.68 -0.54 -22.13
C GLN A 95 64.45 -0.02 -21.38
N LYS A 96 64.36 -0.21 -20.05
CA LYS A 96 63.23 0.27 -19.25
C LYS A 96 63.17 1.79 -19.19
N MET A 97 64.30 2.49 -19.08
CA MET A 97 64.35 3.94 -19.21
C MET A 97 63.88 4.42 -20.59
N GLY A 98 64.24 3.72 -21.66
CA GLY A 98 63.76 4.01 -23.02
C GLY A 98 62.26 3.72 -23.19
N GLN A 99 61.73 2.69 -22.54
CA GLN A 99 60.29 2.42 -22.50
C GLN A 99 59.55 3.55 -21.79
N LEU A 100 60.04 4.03 -20.64
CA LEU A 100 59.48 5.19 -19.93
C LEU A 100 59.44 6.45 -20.81
N GLN A 101 60.48 6.70 -21.61
CA GLN A 101 60.57 7.88 -22.49
C GLN A 101 59.59 7.84 -23.68
N ASN A 102 59.22 6.64 -24.13
CA ASN A 102 58.32 6.45 -25.28
C ASN A 102 56.86 6.17 -24.87
N LEU A 103 56.50 6.38 -23.60
CA LEU A 103 55.13 6.18 -23.14
C LEU A 103 54.19 7.18 -23.82
N GLN A 104 53.25 6.64 -24.59
CA GLN A 104 52.06 7.34 -25.04
C GLN A 104 50.90 6.82 -24.19
N VAL A 105 50.39 7.67 -23.31
CA VAL A 105 49.17 7.38 -22.55
C VAL A 105 48.07 8.25 -23.14
N GLU A 106 46.96 7.64 -23.52
CA GLU A 106 45.72 8.38 -23.76
C GLU A 106 45.22 8.86 -22.40
N ASN A 107 45.36 10.17 -22.14
CA ASN A 107 44.83 10.75 -20.93
C ASN A 107 43.30 10.80 -21.05
N ASP A 108 42.62 9.93 -20.32
CA ASP A 108 41.16 9.82 -20.34
C ASP A 108 40.56 10.49 -19.09
N GLU A 109 40.78 11.81 -18.96
CA GLU A 109 40.14 12.65 -17.93
C GLU A 109 38.61 12.51 -17.96
N THR A 110 38.06 12.16 -19.13
CA THR A 110 36.63 11.88 -19.33
C THR A 110 36.20 10.64 -18.54
N SER A 111 36.97 9.56 -18.56
CA SER A 111 36.67 8.34 -17.78
C SER A 111 36.65 8.59 -16.27
N ALA A 112 37.54 9.44 -15.74
CA ALA A 112 37.53 9.77 -14.31
C ALA A 112 36.25 10.55 -13.91
N PHE A 113 35.87 11.56 -14.70
CA PHE A 113 34.63 12.30 -14.48
C PHE A 113 33.40 11.40 -14.61
N LEU A 114 33.34 10.57 -15.65
CA LEU A 114 32.22 9.64 -15.87
C LEU A 114 32.13 8.58 -14.77
N TYR A 115 33.27 8.06 -14.29
CA TYR A 115 33.29 7.14 -13.15
C TYR A 115 32.65 7.79 -11.93
N HIS A 116 33.12 8.97 -11.52
CA HIS A 116 32.59 9.64 -10.33
C HIS A 116 31.11 9.98 -10.46
N LYS A 117 30.65 10.40 -11.64
CA LYS A 117 29.22 10.64 -11.87
C LYS A 117 28.41 9.35 -11.77
N THR A 118 28.89 8.27 -12.37
CA THR A 118 28.21 6.96 -12.31
C THR A 118 28.18 6.41 -10.88
N GLU A 119 29.29 6.53 -10.16
CA GLU A 119 29.41 6.17 -8.74
C GLU A 119 28.45 6.99 -7.87
N GLU A 120 28.39 8.31 -8.07
CA GLU A 120 27.45 9.18 -7.36
C GLU A 120 26.00 8.75 -7.61
N GLU A 121 25.63 8.43 -8.85
CA GLU A 121 24.29 7.96 -9.18
C GLU A 121 23.97 6.60 -8.51
N ILE A 122 24.93 5.67 -8.45
CA ILE A 122 24.78 4.37 -7.77
C ILE A 122 24.62 4.57 -6.26
N LEU A 123 25.50 5.35 -5.63
CA LEU A 123 25.48 5.57 -4.18
C LEU A 123 24.24 6.36 -3.74
N THR A 124 23.82 7.34 -4.55
CA THR A 124 22.59 8.11 -4.30
C THR A 124 21.36 7.20 -4.32
N TYR A 125 21.25 6.29 -5.30
CA TYR A 125 20.16 5.32 -5.31
C TYR A 125 20.09 4.48 -4.03
N TYR A 126 21.21 3.91 -3.56
CA TYR A 126 21.19 3.10 -2.33
C TYR A 126 20.89 3.93 -1.10
N LYS A 127 21.44 5.13 -1.03
CA LYS A 127 21.16 6.07 0.05
C LYS A 127 19.66 6.38 0.11
N ASP A 128 19.06 6.76 -1.00
CA ASP A 128 17.66 7.21 -1.05
C ASP A 128 16.68 6.04 -0.90
N THR A 129 17.09 4.81 -1.28
CA THR A 129 16.27 3.60 -1.18
C THR A 129 16.32 2.96 0.22
N TYR A 130 17.52 2.83 0.81
CA TYR A 130 17.74 2.05 2.03
C TYR A 130 18.04 2.87 3.28
N LEU A 131 18.67 4.04 3.16
CA LEU A 131 19.19 4.81 4.30
C LEU A 131 18.33 6.03 4.64
N GLU A 132 17.89 6.77 3.64
CA GLU A 132 17.10 7.99 3.85
C GLU A 132 15.74 7.64 4.46
N LYS A 133 15.42 8.27 5.59
CA LYS A 133 14.12 8.13 6.24
C LYS A 133 13.16 9.15 5.64
N ILE A 134 12.25 8.68 4.79
CA ILE A 134 11.40 9.54 3.97
C ILE A 134 9.97 9.69 4.50
N TRP A 135 9.53 8.80 5.39
CA TRP A 135 8.17 8.77 5.92
C TRP A 135 8.14 8.08 7.28
N ASP A 136 7.73 8.78 8.34
CA ASP A 136 7.64 8.26 9.72
C ASP A 136 8.89 7.54 10.26
N GLY A 137 10.09 8.03 9.94
CA GLY A 137 11.33 7.35 10.34
C GLY A 137 11.61 6.04 9.58
N THR A 138 10.79 5.69 8.58
CA THR A 138 10.97 4.55 7.69
C THR A 138 11.61 4.95 6.36
N SER A 139 12.43 4.05 5.80
CA SER A 139 13.05 4.24 4.49
C SER A 139 12.12 3.79 3.36
N TRP A 140 12.43 4.19 2.12
CA TRP A 140 11.63 3.79 0.96
C TRP A 140 11.48 2.26 0.87
N ARG A 141 12.58 1.52 1.10
CA ARG A 141 12.58 0.05 1.10
C ARG A 141 11.68 -0.55 2.18
N GLU A 142 11.63 0.04 3.37
CA GLU A 142 10.79 -0.44 4.49
C GLU A 142 9.29 -0.19 4.19
N ILE A 143 8.96 0.95 3.57
CA ILE A 143 7.58 1.24 3.13
C ILE A 143 7.15 0.28 2.02
N LEU A 144 8.06 -0.08 1.10
CA LEU A 144 7.79 -1.08 0.07
C LEU A 144 7.46 -2.45 0.68
N ASP A 145 8.18 -2.87 1.73
CA ASP A 145 7.86 -4.11 2.42
C ASP A 145 6.44 -4.07 3.02
N THR A 146 6.08 -2.98 3.70
CA THR A 146 4.71 -2.80 4.22
C THR A 146 3.68 -2.85 3.10
N TYR A 147 3.94 -2.17 1.97
CA TYR A 147 3.04 -2.18 0.82
C TYR A 147 2.81 -3.59 0.25
N ILE A 148 3.88 -4.36 0.05
CA ILE A 148 3.79 -5.72 -0.50
C ILE A 148 3.08 -6.67 0.48
N GLY A 149 3.39 -6.56 1.78
CA GLY A 149 2.77 -7.40 2.82
C GLY A 149 1.27 -7.19 3.01
N LEU A 150 0.69 -6.09 2.50
CA LEU A 150 -0.76 -5.85 2.54
C LEU A 150 -1.53 -6.62 1.45
N HIS A 151 -0.86 -7.28 0.50
CA HIS A 151 -1.43 -8.20 -0.51
C HIS A 151 -2.62 -7.70 -1.36
N SER A 152 -2.95 -6.40 -1.38
CA SER A 152 -4.19 -5.92 -2.02
C SER A 152 -3.98 -5.47 -3.48
N GLU A 153 -4.24 -6.36 -4.44
CA GLU A 153 -3.88 -6.08 -5.83
C GLU A 153 -5.00 -5.59 -6.73
N LYS A 154 -6.21 -6.16 -6.63
CA LYS A 154 -7.26 -5.99 -7.65
C LYS A 154 -8.08 -4.71 -7.49
N ASN A 155 -8.27 -4.25 -6.25
CA ASN A 155 -9.24 -3.19 -5.96
C ASN A 155 -8.59 -1.82 -5.73
N VAL A 156 -7.27 -1.76 -5.46
CA VAL A 156 -6.52 -0.51 -5.26
C VAL A 156 -6.55 0.40 -6.50
N SER A 157 -6.63 -0.16 -7.71
CA SER A 157 -6.74 0.64 -8.94
C SER A 157 -8.00 1.50 -9.00
N ILE A 158 -9.08 1.10 -8.32
CA ILE A 158 -10.32 1.87 -8.25
C ILE A 158 -10.09 3.13 -7.41
N LEU A 159 -9.37 3.01 -6.29
CA LEU A 159 -8.99 4.16 -5.48
C LEU A 159 -8.11 5.14 -6.27
N HIS A 160 -7.14 4.65 -7.05
CA HIS A 160 -6.34 5.51 -7.94
C HIS A 160 -7.18 6.27 -8.98
N SER A 161 -8.25 5.66 -9.50
CA SER A 161 -9.08 6.29 -10.53
C SER A 161 -10.10 7.30 -9.97
N GLU A 162 -10.51 7.15 -8.71
CA GLU A 162 -11.63 7.91 -8.15
C GLU A 162 -11.23 8.92 -7.07
N LEU A 163 -10.08 8.74 -6.42
CA LEU A 163 -9.54 9.71 -5.48
C LEU A 163 -8.69 10.74 -6.21
N ASP A 164 -9.02 12.02 -6.01
CA ASP A 164 -8.16 13.11 -6.43
C ASP A 164 -6.93 13.18 -5.51
N GLN A 165 -5.82 12.65 -6.02
CA GLN A 165 -4.54 12.63 -5.32
C GLN A 165 -4.06 14.03 -4.90
N SER A 166 -4.46 15.10 -5.60
CA SER A 166 -4.03 16.47 -5.27
C SER A 166 -4.58 16.96 -3.92
N CYS A 167 -5.66 16.34 -3.44
CA CYS A 167 -6.26 16.65 -2.14
C CYS A 167 -5.46 16.09 -0.96
N PHE A 168 -4.49 15.19 -1.18
CA PHE A 168 -3.77 14.49 -0.13
C PHE A 168 -2.31 14.96 -0.02
N VAL A 169 -1.83 15.05 1.22
CA VAL A 169 -0.47 15.53 1.55
C VAL A 169 0.50 14.35 1.71
N PHE A 170 0.00 13.14 1.99
CA PHE A 170 0.76 11.90 2.17
C PHE A 170 1.69 11.92 3.39
N THR A 171 1.20 12.43 4.51
CA THR A 171 1.93 12.47 5.79
C THR A 171 1.50 11.34 6.74
N PRO A 172 2.36 10.87 7.67
CA PRO A 172 1.99 9.83 8.63
C PRO A 172 0.79 10.21 9.50
N LYS A 173 0.69 11.49 9.87
CA LYS A 173 -0.46 12.03 10.60
C LYS A 173 -1.74 11.94 9.78
N GLU A 174 -1.70 12.35 8.51
CA GLU A 174 -2.88 12.26 7.63
C GLU A 174 -3.32 10.80 7.41
N LEU A 175 -2.39 9.85 7.27
CA LEU A 175 -2.73 8.42 7.23
C LEU A 175 -3.45 8.00 8.52
N HIS A 176 -2.91 8.36 9.69
CA HIS A 176 -3.48 7.99 10.98
C HIS A 176 -4.88 8.57 11.17
N ASP A 177 -5.08 9.85 10.84
CA ASP A 177 -6.35 10.55 10.95
C ASP A 177 -7.42 9.85 10.08
N ILE A 178 -7.12 9.58 8.80
CA ILE A 178 -8.06 8.89 7.90
C ILE A 178 -8.28 7.43 8.32
N ARG A 179 -7.23 6.73 8.77
CA ARG A 179 -7.34 5.35 9.27
C ARG A 179 -8.26 5.29 10.49
N SER A 180 -8.18 6.26 11.40
CA SER A 180 -9.10 6.38 12.54
C SER A 180 -10.52 6.55 12.04
N SER A 181 -10.76 7.49 11.12
CA SER A 181 -12.07 7.71 10.51
C SER A 181 -12.64 6.45 9.85
N ILE A 182 -11.82 5.67 9.12
CA ILE A 182 -12.21 4.39 8.52
C ILE A 182 -12.56 3.37 9.61
N THR A 183 -11.80 3.33 10.71
CA THR A 183 -12.05 2.41 11.84
C THR A 183 -13.36 2.74 12.55
N ASP A 184 -13.60 4.03 12.82
CA ASP A 184 -14.86 4.52 13.40
C ASP A 184 -16.04 4.22 12.47
N ALA A 185 -15.84 4.41 11.17
CA ALA A 185 -16.81 4.06 10.15
C ALA A 185 -17.12 2.55 10.15
N LEU A 186 -16.11 1.70 10.20
CA LEU A 186 -16.28 0.24 10.22
C LEU A 186 -17.05 -0.27 11.45
N TYR A 187 -16.98 0.44 12.57
CA TYR A 187 -17.71 0.08 13.79
C TYR A 187 -19.23 0.24 13.63
N ILE A 188 -19.68 1.24 12.87
CA ILE A 188 -21.11 1.58 12.72
C ILE A 188 -21.69 1.03 11.41
N TYR A 189 -20.89 0.99 10.34
CA TYR A 189 -21.36 0.66 9.00
C TYR A 189 -21.99 -0.73 8.92
N GLN A 190 -23.17 -0.80 8.30
CA GLN A 190 -23.83 -2.05 7.92
C GLN A 190 -24.18 -2.00 6.44
N ARG A 191 -23.98 -3.12 5.74
CA ARG A 191 -24.21 -3.19 4.28
C ARG A 191 -25.65 -2.87 3.89
N ASP A 192 -26.61 -3.21 4.75
CA ASP A 192 -28.04 -2.94 4.55
C ASP A 192 -28.38 -1.44 4.56
N PHE A 193 -27.44 -0.57 4.98
CA PHE A 193 -27.58 0.89 4.87
C PHE A 193 -27.77 1.35 3.41
N GLU A 194 -27.23 0.62 2.44
CA GLU A 194 -27.43 0.92 1.01
C GLU A 194 -28.88 0.71 0.58
N ILE A 195 -29.53 -0.31 1.14
CA ILE A 195 -30.94 -0.59 0.92
C ILE A 195 -31.77 0.52 1.55
N ILE A 196 -31.45 0.92 2.79
CA ILE A 196 -32.11 2.02 3.50
C ILE A 196 -31.98 3.32 2.70
N GLU A 197 -30.78 3.70 2.26
CA GLU A 197 -30.52 4.92 1.48
C GLU A 197 -31.31 4.96 0.16
N SER A 198 -31.42 3.81 -0.52
CA SER A 198 -32.24 3.69 -1.74
C SER A 198 -33.75 3.84 -1.47
N SER A 199 -34.20 3.38 -0.30
CA SER A 199 -35.61 3.43 0.13
C SER A 199 -36.02 4.79 0.72
N GLU A 200 -35.09 5.49 1.36
CA GLU A 200 -35.28 6.83 1.93
C GLU A 200 -35.31 7.90 0.84
N LYS A 201 -34.44 7.82 -0.17
CA LYS A 201 -34.51 8.69 -1.36
C LYS A 201 -35.86 8.60 -2.08
N ALA A 202 -36.61 7.51 -1.88
CA ALA A 202 -37.95 7.32 -2.44
C ALA A 202 -39.08 7.88 -1.55
N LYS A 203 -38.83 8.35 -0.32
CA LYS A 203 -39.88 8.75 0.64
C LYS A 203 -39.53 9.98 1.49
N LYS A 204 -40.04 11.14 1.07
CA LYS A 204 -40.59 12.33 1.78
C LYS A 204 -40.13 12.68 3.23
N ILE A 205 -38.90 12.41 3.64
CA ILE A 205 -38.36 12.86 4.94
C ILE A 205 -37.42 14.04 4.67
N HIS A 206 -37.66 15.14 5.39
CA HIS A 206 -36.89 16.36 5.16
C HIS A 206 -35.43 16.21 5.58
N THR A 207 -34.49 16.54 4.69
CA THR A 207 -33.04 16.38 4.87
C THR A 207 -32.47 16.97 6.18
N ARG A 208 -33.15 17.93 6.81
CA ARG A 208 -32.76 18.50 8.12
C ARG A 208 -32.98 17.55 9.31
N THR A 209 -33.84 16.55 9.17
CA THR A 209 -34.14 15.57 10.23
C THR A 209 -33.14 14.41 10.32
N GLN A 210 -32.17 14.34 9.40
CA GLN A 210 -31.21 13.23 9.31
C GLN A 210 -30.02 13.35 10.28
N ARG A 211 -30.02 14.31 11.22
CA ARG A 211 -28.94 14.51 12.21
C ARG A 211 -29.26 13.83 13.54
N ILE A 212 -28.31 13.04 14.08
CA ILE A 212 -28.42 12.37 15.41
C ILE A 212 -28.94 13.32 16.49
N GLU A 213 -28.37 14.53 16.56
CA GLU A 213 -28.62 15.49 17.64
C GLU A 213 -30.09 15.86 17.76
N ASN A 214 -30.84 15.74 16.66
CA ASN A 214 -32.26 16.03 16.61
C ASN A 214 -33.12 14.77 16.74
N ILE A 215 -32.57 13.54 16.73
CA ILE A 215 -33.37 12.31 16.73
C ILE A 215 -34.21 12.20 18.00
N GLU A 216 -33.65 12.51 19.17
CA GLU A 216 -34.41 12.48 20.43
C GLU A 216 -35.56 13.49 20.40
N GLN A 217 -35.30 14.71 19.93
CA GLN A 217 -36.30 15.76 19.80
C GLN A 217 -37.37 15.41 18.75
N ILE A 218 -36.97 14.89 17.59
CA ILE A 218 -37.87 14.44 16.51
C ILE A 218 -38.72 13.27 16.99
N THR A 219 -38.14 12.33 17.74
CA THR A 219 -38.87 11.19 18.30
C THR A 219 -39.90 11.67 19.33
N TYR A 220 -39.52 12.65 20.17
CA TYR A 220 -40.43 13.28 21.12
C TYR A 220 -41.55 14.06 20.44
N ASP A 221 -41.24 14.83 19.39
CA ASP A 221 -42.21 15.60 18.63
C ASP A 221 -43.18 14.67 17.88
N LEU A 222 -42.67 13.60 17.25
CA LEU A 222 -43.50 12.57 16.61
C LEU A 222 -44.39 11.84 17.62
N PHE A 223 -43.87 11.51 18.81
CA PHE A 223 -44.66 10.92 19.88
C PHE A 223 -45.80 11.86 20.31
N THR A 224 -45.47 13.14 20.53
CA THR A 224 -46.45 14.18 20.90
C THR A 224 -47.51 14.36 19.82
N PHE A 225 -47.10 14.44 18.54
CA PHE A 225 -48.02 14.52 17.42
C PHE A 225 -48.89 13.27 17.29
N ASN A 226 -48.34 12.09 17.56
CA ASN A 226 -49.09 10.84 17.55
C ASN A 226 -50.16 10.82 18.64
N GLU A 227 -49.84 11.20 19.89
CA GLU A 227 -50.83 11.30 20.97
C GLU A 227 -51.93 12.30 20.62
N MET A 228 -51.56 13.50 20.15
CA MET A 228 -52.54 14.50 19.72
C MET A 228 -53.42 14.00 18.57
N ALA A 229 -52.85 13.30 17.59
CA ALA A 229 -53.57 12.77 16.45
C ALA A 229 -54.50 11.61 16.83
N GLN A 230 -54.06 10.73 17.74
CA GLN A 230 -54.86 9.61 18.26
C GLN A 230 -56.04 10.14 19.08
N ASP A 231 -55.81 11.08 19.99
CA ASP A 231 -56.88 11.71 20.78
C ASP A 231 -57.90 12.39 19.86
N LEU A 232 -57.43 13.16 18.87
CA LEU A 232 -58.30 13.82 17.91
C LEU A 232 -59.09 12.81 17.08
N ARG A 233 -58.43 11.75 16.58
CA ARG A 233 -59.08 10.65 15.84
C ARG A 233 -60.18 10.00 16.67
N ASP A 234 -59.93 9.72 17.93
CA ASP A 234 -60.87 9.06 18.83
C ASP A 234 -62.08 9.98 19.11
N GLN A 235 -61.85 11.29 19.24
CA GLN A 235 -62.93 12.28 19.29
C GLN A 235 -63.74 12.35 17.98
N TYR A 236 -63.08 12.26 16.82
CA TYR A 236 -63.73 12.15 15.52
C TYR A 236 -64.60 10.88 15.44
N TYR A 237 -64.12 9.72 15.90
CA TYR A 237 -64.92 8.49 15.98
C TYR A 237 -66.09 8.59 16.96
N ALA A 238 -65.89 9.18 18.14
CA ALA A 238 -66.95 9.40 19.11
C ALA A 238 -68.03 10.36 18.56
N CYS A 239 -67.63 11.42 17.87
CA CYS A 239 -68.53 12.33 17.19
C CYS A 239 -69.28 11.63 16.05
N PHE A 240 -68.58 10.83 15.25
CA PHE A 240 -69.16 10.02 14.18
C PHE A 240 -70.26 9.08 14.71
N HIS A 241 -69.99 8.31 15.76
CA HIS A 241 -70.97 7.42 16.38
C HIS A 241 -72.15 8.17 17.01
N GLN A 242 -71.93 9.37 17.53
CA GLN A 242 -73.02 10.17 18.07
C GLN A 242 -73.91 10.73 16.95
N ILE A 243 -73.36 11.24 15.85
CA ILE A 243 -74.12 11.66 14.65
C ILE A 243 -74.90 10.46 14.10
N GLU A 244 -74.27 9.30 14.08
CA GLU A 244 -74.87 8.03 13.70
C GLU A 244 -76.11 7.69 14.54
N LYS A 245 -75.96 7.75 15.86
CA LYS A 245 -77.02 7.46 16.83
C LYS A 245 -78.16 8.47 16.76
N THR A 246 -77.86 9.76 16.67
CA THR A 246 -78.86 10.83 16.53
C THR A 246 -79.66 10.65 15.24
N PHE A 247 -79.00 10.34 14.12
CA PHE A 247 -79.68 10.05 12.86
C PHE A 247 -80.70 8.92 13.00
N HIS A 248 -80.32 7.80 13.62
CA HIS A 248 -81.23 6.66 13.84
C HIS A 248 -82.41 7.03 14.75
N GLN A 249 -82.16 7.78 15.82
CA GLN A 249 -83.21 8.23 16.74
C GLN A 249 -84.21 9.16 16.04
N ASP A 250 -83.71 10.18 15.34
CA ASP A 250 -84.55 11.16 14.63
C ASP A 250 -85.33 10.52 13.48
N ALA A 251 -84.68 9.64 12.71
CA ALA A 251 -85.31 8.90 11.63
C ALA A 251 -86.43 7.97 12.13
N ALA A 252 -86.21 7.26 13.24
CA ALA A 252 -87.22 6.38 13.83
C ALA A 252 -88.41 7.15 14.40
N VAL A 253 -88.17 8.27 15.10
CA VAL A 253 -89.22 9.15 15.64
C VAL A 253 -90.01 9.78 14.50
N TRP A 254 -89.34 10.30 13.48
CA TRP A 254 -89.97 10.90 12.30
C TRP A 254 -90.83 9.88 11.54
N ALA A 255 -90.28 8.71 11.20
CA ALA A 255 -91.03 7.68 10.46
C ALA A 255 -92.26 7.20 11.24
N SER A 256 -92.13 7.02 12.56
CA SER A 256 -93.25 6.61 13.41
C SER A 256 -94.33 7.69 13.50
N LYS A 257 -93.94 8.97 13.61
CA LYS A 257 -94.87 10.11 13.59
C LYS A 257 -95.63 10.18 12.26
N ILE A 258 -94.93 10.08 11.14
CA ILE A 258 -95.52 10.18 9.80
C ILE A 258 -96.43 8.99 9.49
N LEU A 259 -96.01 7.76 9.79
CA LEU A 259 -96.86 6.57 9.63
C LEU A 259 -98.15 6.68 10.46
N LYS A 260 -98.04 7.16 11.71
CA LYS A 260 -99.20 7.42 12.57
C LYS A 260 -100.12 8.52 12.00
N ASN A 261 -99.55 9.58 11.44
CA ASN A 261 -100.32 10.65 10.79
C ASN A 261 -101.02 10.15 9.52
N ILE A 262 -100.36 9.32 8.70
CA ILE A 262 -100.95 8.67 7.53
C ILE A 262 -102.14 7.80 7.95
N ASP A 263 -101.97 6.93 8.95
CA ASP A 263 -103.01 6.03 9.44
C ASP A 263 -104.19 6.79 10.06
N LEU A 264 -103.90 7.84 10.85
CA LEU A 264 -104.93 8.70 11.44
C LEU A 264 -105.73 9.45 10.36
N LEU A 265 -105.05 10.00 9.35
CA LEU A 265 -105.68 10.73 8.27
C LEU A 265 -106.52 9.80 7.39
N ALA A 266 -106.01 8.60 7.07
CA ALA A 266 -106.77 7.58 6.35
C ALA A 266 -108.05 7.19 7.11
N PHE A 267 -107.95 6.96 8.41
CA PHE A 267 -109.11 6.68 9.27
C PHE A 267 -110.13 7.84 9.28
N LYS A 268 -109.66 9.09 9.42
CA LYS A 268 -110.54 10.27 9.38
C LYS A 268 -111.26 10.39 8.03
N ILE A 269 -110.55 10.18 6.93
CA ILE A 269 -111.10 10.24 5.56
C ILE A 269 -112.12 9.11 5.33
N GLU A 270 -111.83 7.87 5.72
CA GLU A 270 -112.79 6.76 5.59
C GLU A 270 -114.08 7.01 6.38
N LYS A 271 -113.96 7.51 7.61
CA LYS A 271 -115.09 7.87 8.46
C LYS A 271 -115.92 9.00 7.84
N TYR A 272 -115.26 10.00 7.27
CA TYR A 272 -115.90 11.08 6.52
C TYR A 272 -116.64 10.54 5.30
N THR A 273 -116.00 9.72 4.47
CA THR A 273 -116.60 9.17 3.23
C THR A 273 -117.83 8.32 3.53
N LYS A 274 -117.80 7.48 4.57
CA LYS A 274 -118.99 6.70 5.02
C LYS A 274 -120.14 7.62 5.44
N ARG A 275 -119.88 8.64 6.26
CA ARG A 275 -120.89 9.62 6.70
C ARG A 275 -121.45 10.46 5.56
N TYR A 276 -120.62 10.80 4.58
CA TYR A 276 -121.03 11.60 3.42
C TYR A 276 -121.96 10.81 2.49
N GLN A 277 -121.71 9.50 2.31
CA GLN A 277 -122.56 8.61 1.51
C GLN A 277 -123.97 8.40 2.10
N GLU A 278 -124.13 8.55 3.42
CA GLU A 278 -125.42 8.42 4.12
C GLU A 278 -126.35 9.64 3.96
N ILE A 279 -125.91 10.71 3.28
CA ILE A 279 -126.67 11.95 3.11
C ILE A 279 -127.51 11.88 1.81
N PRO A 280 -128.86 12.00 1.86
CA PRO A 280 -129.68 11.92 0.67
C PRO A 280 -129.43 13.08 -0.30
N ASN A 281 -129.20 12.75 -1.58
CA ASN A 281 -129.02 13.70 -2.68
C ASN A 281 -130.34 14.41 -3.03
N SER A 282 -130.74 15.39 -2.23
CA SER A 282 -131.82 16.33 -2.53
C SER A 282 -131.25 17.71 -2.90
N ILE A 283 -131.64 18.21 -4.07
CA ILE A 283 -131.19 19.48 -4.67
C ILE A 283 -131.56 20.71 -3.80
N PHE A 284 -132.46 20.57 -2.81
CA PHE A 284 -132.89 21.65 -1.91
C PHE A 284 -132.24 21.65 -0.51
N SER A 285 -131.18 20.87 -0.29
CA SER A 285 -130.54 20.70 1.04
C SER A 285 -129.43 21.72 1.39
N ASN A 286 -129.15 22.70 0.52
CA ASN A 286 -128.07 23.68 0.69
C ASN A 286 -128.29 24.74 1.79
N LEU A 287 -129.43 24.71 2.50
CA LEU A 287 -129.77 25.62 3.61
C LEU A 287 -129.89 24.93 4.99
N SER A 288 -129.50 23.66 5.13
CA SER A 288 -129.56 22.97 6.43
C SER A 288 -128.31 23.22 7.29
N SER A 289 -128.50 23.54 8.57
CA SER A 289 -127.44 23.67 9.59
C SER A 289 -126.61 22.39 9.81
N LYS A 290 -126.98 21.27 9.18
CA LYS A 290 -126.26 19.99 9.23
C LYS A 290 -125.17 19.82 8.16
N ARG A 291 -125.15 20.62 7.07
CA ARG A 291 -124.14 20.50 5.98
C ARG A 291 -122.88 21.34 6.19
N LYS A 292 -122.97 22.51 6.83
CA LYS A 292 -121.80 23.37 7.15
C LYS A 292 -120.64 22.63 7.85
N PRO A 293 -120.87 21.90 8.97
CA PRO A 293 -119.78 21.21 9.66
C PRO A 293 -119.09 20.13 8.81
N ILE A 294 -119.78 19.56 7.82
CA ILE A 294 -119.23 18.54 6.91
C ILE A 294 -118.34 19.18 5.83
N GLU A 295 -118.71 20.37 5.34
CA GLU A 295 -117.88 21.11 4.39
C GLU A 295 -116.64 21.71 5.08
N ASP A 296 -116.77 22.14 6.34
CA ASP A 296 -115.63 22.57 7.18
C ASP A 296 -114.67 21.38 7.45
N GLU A 297 -115.20 20.20 7.80
CA GLU A 297 -114.41 18.97 7.99
C GLU A 297 -113.71 18.54 6.69
N LYS A 298 -114.35 18.71 5.52
CA LYS A 298 -113.74 18.47 4.20
C LYS A 298 -112.54 19.38 3.94
N ILE A 299 -112.69 20.69 4.17
CA ILE A 299 -111.61 21.66 4.00
C ILE A 299 -110.45 21.33 4.93
N GLN A 300 -110.75 20.95 6.18
CA GLN A 300 -109.74 20.56 7.17
C GLN A 300 -108.98 19.29 6.75
N LEU A 301 -109.66 18.24 6.27
CA LEU A 301 -109.00 17.00 5.84
C LEU A 301 -108.11 17.22 4.61
N ILE A 302 -108.55 18.06 3.67
CA ILE A 302 -107.74 18.45 2.51
C ILE A 302 -106.51 19.24 2.96
N ALA A 303 -106.63 20.13 3.95
CA ALA A 303 -105.50 20.87 4.50
C ALA A 303 -104.51 19.95 5.24
N GLU A 304 -104.99 19.04 6.08
CA GLU A 304 -104.16 18.04 6.78
C GLU A 304 -103.42 17.11 5.80
N TYR A 305 -104.06 16.74 4.67
CA TYR A 305 -103.43 15.97 3.60
C TYR A 305 -102.28 16.74 2.93
N HIS A 306 -102.50 18.00 2.54
CA HIS A 306 -101.45 18.81 1.92
C HIS A 306 -100.32 19.13 2.89
N GLN A 307 -100.60 19.29 4.19
CA GLN A 307 -99.58 19.44 5.22
C GLN A 307 -98.69 18.19 5.31
N LEU A 308 -99.29 16.99 5.29
CA LEU A 308 -98.56 15.73 5.29
C LEU A 308 -97.69 15.57 4.02
N LEU A 309 -98.21 15.98 2.86
CA LEU A 309 -97.47 15.97 1.59
C LEU A 309 -96.26 16.91 1.63
N HIS A 310 -96.43 18.10 2.22
CA HIS A 310 -95.32 19.03 2.45
C HIS A 310 -94.27 18.44 3.42
N GLU A 311 -94.69 17.84 4.53
CA GLU A 311 -93.79 17.17 5.47
C GLU A 311 -92.99 16.03 4.81
N LEU A 312 -93.60 15.26 3.91
CA LEU A 312 -92.90 14.24 3.13
C LEU A 312 -91.93 14.87 2.10
N SER A 313 -92.34 15.90 1.36
CA SER A 313 -91.45 16.57 0.40
C SER A 313 -90.20 17.18 1.06
N SER A 314 -90.28 17.60 2.33
CA SER A 314 -89.15 18.15 3.09
C SER A 314 -88.00 17.16 3.35
N LYS A 315 -88.24 15.86 3.16
CA LYS A 315 -87.23 14.79 3.23
C LYS A 315 -86.78 14.31 1.84
N ASN A 316 -87.00 15.12 0.79
CA ASN A 316 -86.62 14.86 -0.60
C ASN A 316 -87.24 13.58 -1.20
N PHE A 317 -88.41 13.15 -0.71
CA PHE A 317 -89.17 12.11 -1.41
C PHE A 317 -89.67 12.65 -2.74
N ILE A 318 -89.43 11.91 -3.83
CA ILE A 318 -90.00 12.22 -5.15
C ILE A 318 -91.46 11.80 -5.09
N LEU A 319 -92.34 12.79 -4.88
CA LEU A 319 -93.79 12.59 -4.89
C LEU A 319 -94.38 13.34 -6.08
N GLU A 320 -95.29 12.70 -6.81
CA GLU A 320 -96.08 13.39 -7.84
C GLU A 320 -96.91 14.50 -7.18
N ASN A 321 -97.04 15.67 -7.83
CA ASN A 321 -97.84 16.79 -7.32
C ASN A 321 -99.33 16.46 -7.36
N VAL A 322 -99.81 15.75 -6.34
CA VAL A 322 -101.21 15.34 -6.25
C VAL A 322 -102.03 16.41 -5.52
N GLN A 323 -102.87 17.13 -6.27
CA GLN A 323 -103.92 17.97 -5.68
C GLN A 323 -105.23 17.19 -5.55
N ILE A 324 -105.70 16.98 -4.32
CA ILE A 324 -107.00 16.34 -4.09
C ILE A 324 -108.12 17.39 -4.00
N LYS A 325 -109.22 17.18 -4.73
CA LYS A 325 -110.43 18.03 -4.67
C LYS A 325 -111.48 17.50 -3.70
N VAL A 326 -111.43 16.20 -3.41
CA VAL A 326 -112.31 15.50 -2.46
C VAL A 326 -111.45 14.61 -1.57
N PRO A 327 -111.71 14.51 -0.25
CA PRO A 327 -110.89 13.69 0.66
C PRO A 327 -110.75 12.22 0.22
N ALA A 328 -111.79 11.63 -0.37
CA ALA A 328 -111.79 10.23 -0.82
C ALA A 328 -110.69 9.92 -1.85
N ASP A 329 -110.36 10.89 -2.71
CA ASP A 329 -109.30 10.76 -3.73
C ASP A 329 -107.90 10.64 -3.08
N GLY A 330 -107.77 11.02 -1.81
CA GLY A 330 -106.52 10.94 -1.05
C GLY A 330 -106.18 9.54 -0.52
N LEU A 331 -107.16 8.63 -0.40
CA LEU A 331 -106.94 7.30 0.22
C LEU A 331 -105.90 6.43 -0.51
N PRO A 332 -105.94 6.27 -1.85
CA PRO A 332 -104.91 5.52 -2.58
C PRO A 332 -103.50 6.11 -2.40
N HIS A 333 -103.40 7.43 -2.34
CA HIS A 333 -102.13 8.13 -2.15
C HIS A 333 -101.57 7.93 -0.75
N LEU A 334 -102.42 7.92 0.29
CA LEU A 334 -102.00 7.62 1.66
C LEU A 334 -101.41 6.20 1.80
N ILE A 335 -101.97 5.21 1.09
CA ILE A 335 -101.41 3.85 1.04
C ILE A 335 -100.03 3.86 0.35
N HIS A 336 -99.89 4.60 -0.75
CA HIS A 336 -98.61 4.75 -1.43
C HIS A 336 -97.56 5.45 -0.56
N PHE A 337 -97.92 6.55 0.12
CA PHE A 337 -97.05 7.25 1.06
C PHE A 337 -96.64 6.35 2.24
N LYS A 338 -97.57 5.54 2.75
CA LYS A 338 -97.26 4.55 3.79
C LYS A 338 -96.19 3.57 3.33
N ASN A 339 -96.32 3.03 2.11
CA ASN A 339 -95.34 2.11 1.54
C ASN A 339 -93.97 2.77 1.34
N ILE A 340 -93.93 4.02 0.86
CA ILE A 340 -92.68 4.79 0.70
C ILE A 340 -91.99 4.98 2.05
N VAL A 341 -92.70 5.43 3.08
CA VAL A 341 -92.13 5.68 4.40
C VAL A 341 -91.70 4.38 5.07
N THR A 342 -92.43 3.28 4.86
CA THR A 342 -92.06 1.96 5.38
C THR A 342 -90.81 1.44 4.69
N CYS A 343 -90.72 1.51 3.37
CA CYS A 343 -89.53 1.13 2.60
C CYS A 343 -88.31 2.00 2.97
N TRP A 344 -88.50 3.29 3.22
CA TRP A 344 -87.45 4.19 3.68
C TRP A 344 -86.95 3.81 5.09
N LYS A 345 -87.87 3.47 5.99
CA LYS A 345 -87.56 2.99 7.34
C LYS A 345 -86.83 1.65 7.32
N ASP A 346 -87.26 0.72 6.47
CA ASP A 346 -86.63 -0.60 6.33
C ASP A 346 -85.22 -0.49 5.73
N ASN A 347 -84.94 0.58 4.96
CA ASN A 347 -83.63 0.88 4.37
C ASN A 347 -82.83 1.95 5.14
N ILE A 348 -83.10 2.15 6.44
CA ILE A 348 -82.48 3.21 7.25
C ILE A 348 -80.94 3.17 7.23
N HIS A 349 -80.34 1.97 7.21
CA HIS A 349 -78.89 1.78 7.16
C HIS A 349 -78.26 2.25 5.83
N SER A 350 -78.96 2.09 4.70
CA SER A 350 -78.48 2.60 3.41
C SER A 350 -78.58 4.13 3.33
N ASN A 351 -79.63 4.71 3.93
CA ASN A 351 -79.84 6.15 3.99
C ASN A 351 -78.83 6.84 4.92
N GLN A 352 -78.47 6.17 6.01
CA GLN A 352 -77.44 6.56 6.95
C GLN A 352 -76.07 6.74 6.28
N ALA A 353 -75.65 5.79 5.43
CA ALA A 353 -74.35 5.88 4.75
C ALA A 353 -74.25 7.10 3.81
N SER A 354 -75.34 7.44 3.12
CA SER A 354 -75.42 8.63 2.26
C SER A 354 -75.44 9.92 3.07
N PHE A 355 -76.16 9.93 4.20
CA PHE A 355 -76.18 11.05 5.14
C PHE A 355 -74.78 11.33 5.72
N LEU A 356 -74.09 10.30 6.21
CA LEU A 356 -72.75 10.44 6.80
C LEU A 356 -71.69 10.88 5.79
N LYS A 357 -71.83 10.53 4.50
CA LYS A 357 -70.96 11.06 3.43
C LYS A 357 -71.17 12.55 3.19
N ALA A 358 -72.42 13.01 3.28
CA ALA A 358 -72.80 14.40 3.07
C ALA A 358 -72.59 15.26 4.32
N ALA A 359 -72.52 14.66 5.52
CA ALA A 359 -72.38 15.35 6.79
C ALA A 359 -71.13 16.24 6.82
N ASN A 360 -71.35 17.49 7.19
CA ASN A 360 -70.36 18.54 7.35
C ASN A 360 -70.87 19.62 8.32
N ARG A 361 -70.01 20.58 8.66
CA ARG A 361 -70.33 21.68 9.58
C ARG A 361 -71.49 22.58 9.14
N LEU A 362 -71.86 22.58 7.86
CA LEU A 362 -72.91 23.46 7.30
C LEU A 362 -74.29 22.82 7.30
N ASN A 363 -74.38 21.49 7.42
CA ASN A 363 -75.64 20.75 7.29
C ASN A 363 -75.98 19.85 8.48
N THR A 364 -75.12 19.82 9.51
CA THR A 364 -75.33 19.06 10.74
C THR A 364 -75.32 20.06 11.90
N GLU A 365 -76.32 20.04 12.78
CA GLU A 365 -76.45 20.98 13.91
C GLU A 365 -75.44 20.70 15.05
N ASP A 366 -74.48 19.80 14.85
CA ASP A 366 -73.49 19.42 15.87
C ASP A 366 -72.31 20.39 15.90
N PHE A 367 -72.28 21.25 16.92
CA PHE A 367 -71.23 22.26 17.11
C PHE A 367 -69.81 21.67 17.21
N ARG A 368 -69.68 20.39 17.59
CA ARG A 368 -68.38 19.72 17.76
C ARG A 368 -67.64 19.56 16.43
N LEU A 369 -68.34 19.52 15.29
CA LEU A 369 -67.72 19.40 13.97
C LEU A 369 -66.80 20.57 13.64
N ASN A 370 -67.20 21.79 14.02
CA ASN A 370 -66.37 22.96 13.78
C ASN A 370 -65.13 22.96 14.69
N THR A 371 -65.29 22.55 15.95
CA THR A 371 -64.17 22.39 16.89
C THR A 371 -63.15 21.38 16.37
N LEU A 372 -63.61 20.19 15.96
CA LEU A 372 -62.75 19.13 15.43
C LEU A 372 -61.99 19.56 14.16
N GLU A 373 -62.64 20.30 13.24
CA GLU A 373 -61.97 20.82 12.04
C GLU A 373 -60.86 21.84 12.39
N MET A 374 -61.11 22.72 13.36
CA MET A 374 -60.10 23.69 13.81
C MET A 374 -58.94 23.00 14.54
N GLU A 375 -59.22 22.02 15.38
CA GLU A 375 -58.18 21.23 16.08
C GLU A 375 -57.33 20.43 15.09
N LEU A 376 -57.95 19.85 14.05
CA LEU A 376 -57.23 19.19 12.97
C LEU A 376 -56.32 20.17 12.23
N LYS A 377 -56.81 21.34 11.85
CA LYS A 377 -55.99 22.38 11.20
C LYS A 377 -54.82 22.81 12.08
N SER A 378 -55.06 23.03 13.37
CA SER A 378 -54.01 23.40 14.32
C SER A 378 -52.95 22.30 14.49
N LEU A 379 -53.35 21.02 14.50
CA LEU A 379 -52.41 19.90 14.51
C LEU A 379 -51.55 19.87 13.24
N LEU A 380 -52.16 20.06 12.06
CA LEU A 380 -51.41 20.08 10.79
C LEU A 380 -50.44 21.25 10.71
N GLU A 381 -50.83 22.44 11.19
CA GLU A 381 -49.94 23.60 11.28
C GLU A 381 -48.72 23.28 12.16
N LYS A 382 -48.92 22.71 13.36
CA LYS A 382 -47.81 22.30 14.24
C LYS A 382 -46.89 21.26 13.61
N ILE A 383 -47.46 20.27 12.90
CA ILE A 383 -46.68 19.26 12.19
C ILE A 383 -45.87 19.91 11.05
N ASN A 384 -46.47 20.81 10.27
CA ASN A 384 -45.77 21.50 9.20
C ASN A 384 -44.66 22.43 9.73
N GLU A 385 -44.88 23.11 10.85
CA GLU A 385 -43.88 23.95 11.53
C GLU A 385 -42.67 23.16 12.03
N SER A 386 -42.86 21.87 12.34
CA SER A 386 -41.74 20.99 12.75
C SER A 386 -40.76 20.67 11.60
N GLU A 387 -41.14 20.93 10.35
CA GLU A 387 -40.37 20.58 9.15
C GLU A 387 -39.97 19.09 9.07
N ILE A 388 -40.66 18.19 9.79
CA ILE A 388 -40.31 16.76 9.82
C ILE A 388 -40.67 16.06 8.51
N PHE A 389 -41.79 16.44 7.90
CA PHE A 389 -42.28 15.89 6.63
C PHE A 389 -41.92 16.81 5.46
N ASP A 390 -41.50 16.25 4.33
CA ASP A 390 -41.18 17.04 3.12
C ASP A 390 -42.41 17.71 2.48
N ASN A 391 -43.59 17.13 2.70
CA ASN A 391 -44.83 17.61 2.12
C ASN A 391 -45.61 18.44 3.14
N ILE A 392 -46.02 19.64 2.73
CA ILE A 392 -46.99 20.45 3.49
C ILE A 392 -48.32 19.69 3.56
N LEU A 393 -48.77 19.40 4.78
CA LEU A 393 -50.04 18.76 5.05
C LEU A 393 -51.17 19.81 5.07
N GLU A 394 -52.18 19.65 4.22
CA GLU A 394 -53.32 20.58 4.11
C GLU A 394 -54.67 19.85 4.15
N LEU A 395 -55.64 20.42 4.88
CA LEU A 395 -57.00 19.91 4.95
C LEU A 395 -57.88 20.46 3.82
N ASN A 396 -57.90 19.77 2.68
CA ASN A 396 -58.63 20.18 1.48
C ASN A 396 -60.06 19.60 1.36
N THR A 397 -60.71 19.29 2.48
CA THR A 397 -62.06 18.68 2.46
C THR A 397 -63.00 19.18 3.55
N LEU A 398 -64.25 19.44 3.16
CA LEU A 398 -65.36 19.78 4.05
C LEU A 398 -66.15 18.55 4.53
N SER A 399 -65.93 17.38 3.93
CA SER A 399 -66.68 16.16 4.28
C SER A 399 -66.12 15.58 5.57
N PHE A 400 -66.95 15.46 6.61
CA PHE A 400 -66.53 14.94 7.91
C PHE A 400 -65.94 13.54 7.82
N LYS A 401 -66.54 12.66 6.99
CA LYS A 401 -66.02 11.31 6.76
C LYS A 401 -64.61 11.33 6.16
N LYS A 402 -64.34 12.22 5.20
CA LYS A 402 -62.99 12.36 4.61
C LYS A 402 -61.99 12.93 5.61
N GLN A 403 -62.43 13.82 6.51
CA GLN A 403 -61.58 14.32 7.60
C GLN A 403 -61.21 13.18 8.57
N LEU A 404 -62.17 12.31 8.91
CA LEU A 404 -61.94 11.12 9.74
C LEU A 404 -60.96 10.12 9.08
N GLU A 405 -61.13 9.85 7.79
CA GLU A 405 -60.19 9.02 7.01
C GLU A 405 -58.79 9.66 6.97
N TYR A 406 -58.74 10.99 6.81
CA TYR A 406 -57.49 11.73 6.78
C TYR A 406 -56.72 11.65 8.11
N ILE A 407 -57.36 11.93 9.25
CA ILE A 407 -56.70 11.84 10.57
C ILE A 407 -56.31 10.38 10.90
N SER A 408 -57.08 9.40 10.45
CA SER A 408 -56.71 7.98 10.62
C SER A 408 -55.46 7.60 9.83
N ASN A 409 -55.35 8.09 8.59
CA ASN A 409 -54.15 7.89 7.77
C ASN A 409 -52.95 8.64 8.35
N LEU A 410 -53.15 9.86 8.86
CA LEU A 410 -52.09 10.65 9.48
C LEU A 410 -51.49 9.93 10.70
N VAL A 411 -52.31 9.36 11.58
CA VAL A 411 -51.83 8.55 12.71
C VAL A 411 -50.97 7.38 12.20
N SER A 412 -51.45 6.65 11.19
CA SER A 412 -50.70 5.53 10.61
C SER A 412 -49.37 5.98 9.99
N ASP A 413 -49.33 7.15 9.35
CA ASP A 413 -48.12 7.70 8.74
C ASP A 413 -47.09 8.10 9.81
N ILE A 414 -47.54 8.73 10.92
CA ILE A 414 -46.69 9.10 12.06
C ILE A 414 -46.13 7.83 12.75
N GLU A 415 -46.96 6.81 13.01
CA GLU A 415 -46.53 5.54 13.61
C GLU A 415 -45.49 4.82 12.74
N LEU A 416 -45.70 4.77 11.42
CA LEU A 416 -44.72 4.20 10.50
C LEU A 416 -43.40 4.96 10.49
N MET A 417 -43.44 6.28 10.69
CA MET A 417 -42.24 7.11 10.77
C MET A 417 -41.46 6.85 12.05
N MET A 418 -42.13 6.81 13.21
CA MET A 418 -41.51 6.44 14.49
C MET A 418 -40.82 5.08 14.41
N LEU A 419 -41.51 4.07 13.85
CA LEU A 419 -40.96 2.72 13.69
C LEU A 419 -39.70 2.69 12.80
N ARG A 420 -39.63 3.56 11.79
CA ARG A 420 -38.44 3.66 10.92
C ARG A 420 -37.26 4.30 11.63
N ILE A 421 -37.51 5.37 12.40
CA ILE A 421 -36.46 6.02 13.19
C ILE A 421 -35.89 5.02 14.20
N GLU A 422 -36.76 4.29 14.90
CA GLU A 422 -36.37 3.28 15.88
C GLU A 422 -35.55 2.14 15.24
N LYS A 423 -36.03 1.56 14.13
CA LYS A 423 -35.37 0.41 13.49
C LYS A 423 -34.09 0.76 12.75
N ASN A 424 -33.94 2.00 12.29
CA ASN A 424 -32.80 2.44 11.49
C ASN A 424 -31.89 3.41 12.26
N LEU A 425 -31.95 3.43 13.59
CA LEU A 425 -31.08 4.28 14.42
C LEU A 425 -29.58 4.17 14.05
N PRO A 426 -29.01 2.98 13.81
CA PRO A 426 -27.61 2.85 13.38
C PRO A 426 -27.29 3.55 12.05
N TYR A 427 -28.26 3.62 11.13
CA TYR A 427 -28.10 4.30 9.85
C TYR A 427 -28.05 5.82 10.01
N TYR A 428 -28.91 6.41 10.84
CA TYR A 428 -28.80 7.83 11.14
C TYR A 428 -27.55 8.15 11.95
N GLN A 429 -27.10 7.20 12.78
CA GLN A 429 -25.82 7.34 13.47
C GLN A 429 -24.64 7.40 12.51
N TRP A 430 -24.68 6.55 11.49
CA TRP A 430 -23.74 6.55 10.38
C TRP A 430 -23.74 7.86 9.59
N LEU A 431 -24.91 8.43 9.28
CA LEU A 431 -24.99 9.71 8.57
C LEU A 431 -24.38 10.86 9.37
N ALA A 432 -24.64 10.94 10.67
CA ALA A 432 -24.04 11.97 11.53
C ALA A 432 -22.51 11.80 11.62
N LEU A 433 -22.03 10.56 11.77
CA LEU A 433 -20.60 10.28 11.73
C LEU A 433 -19.96 10.76 10.42
N LEU A 434 -20.60 10.47 9.28
CA LEU A 434 -20.14 10.95 7.99
C LEU A 434 -20.19 12.48 7.89
N ASP A 435 -21.15 13.16 8.52
CA ASP A 435 -21.25 14.62 8.51
C ASP A 435 -20.11 15.29 9.30
N ASP A 436 -19.68 14.67 10.41
CA ASP A 436 -18.61 15.18 11.28
C ASP A 436 -17.19 14.95 10.74
N MET A 437 -17.02 14.02 9.81
CA MET A 437 -15.72 13.71 9.19
C MET A 437 -15.21 14.86 8.30
N ASP A 438 -13.90 14.90 8.06
CA ASP A 438 -13.34 15.77 7.03
C ASP A 438 -13.66 15.25 5.62
N GLU A 439 -13.71 16.15 4.64
CA GLU A 439 -14.07 15.80 3.25
C GLU A 439 -13.18 14.71 2.63
N LYS A 440 -11.90 14.61 3.02
CA LYS A 440 -11.02 13.56 2.49
C LYS A 440 -11.45 12.20 3.02
N SER A 441 -11.64 12.07 4.33
CA SER A 441 -12.12 10.85 4.96
C SER A 441 -13.49 10.43 4.40
N LYS A 442 -14.43 11.37 4.26
CA LYS A 442 -15.74 11.11 3.64
C LYS A 442 -15.59 10.56 2.23
N ASN A 443 -14.73 11.16 1.40
CA ASN A 443 -14.55 10.73 0.02
C ASN A 443 -13.92 9.33 -0.06
N VAL A 444 -12.93 9.03 0.79
CA VAL A 444 -12.32 7.70 0.90
C VAL A 444 -13.38 6.66 1.29
N ILE A 445 -14.12 6.90 2.38
CA ILE A 445 -15.17 5.98 2.85
C ILE A 445 -16.25 5.77 1.79
N ARG A 446 -16.67 6.83 1.09
CA ARG A 446 -17.66 6.75 0.01
C ARG A 446 -17.26 5.77 -1.09
N ILE A 447 -15.97 5.72 -1.45
CA ILE A 447 -15.45 4.77 -2.44
C ILE A 447 -15.31 3.38 -1.82
N LEU A 448 -14.82 3.30 -0.58
CA LEU A 448 -14.63 2.04 0.14
C LEU A 448 -15.93 1.25 0.32
N ARG A 449 -17.08 1.92 0.45
CA ARG A 449 -18.42 1.29 0.51
C ARG A 449 -18.71 0.28 -0.61
N ARG A 450 -18.02 0.35 -1.75
CA ARG A 450 -18.19 -0.61 -2.85
C ARG A 450 -17.50 -1.96 -2.61
N PHE A 451 -16.64 -2.04 -1.60
CA PHE A 451 -15.86 -3.23 -1.25
C PHE A 451 -16.35 -3.83 0.07
N ASP A 452 -15.88 -5.04 0.37
CA ASP A 452 -16.15 -5.68 1.64
C ASP A 452 -15.55 -4.84 2.80
N PRO A 453 -16.32 -4.52 3.87
CA PRO A 453 -15.83 -3.81 5.03
C PRO A 453 -14.54 -4.39 5.64
N SER A 454 -14.38 -5.72 5.59
CA SER A 454 -13.16 -6.37 6.08
C SER A 454 -11.89 -5.98 5.32
N GLU A 455 -12.01 -5.48 4.09
CA GLU A 455 -10.89 -5.06 3.24
C GLU A 455 -10.59 -3.55 3.31
N TRP A 456 -11.45 -2.74 3.92
CA TRP A 456 -11.38 -1.27 3.82
C TRP A 456 -10.04 -0.69 4.27
N LEU A 457 -9.56 -1.11 5.44
CA LEU A 457 -8.28 -0.65 5.99
C LEU A 457 -7.12 -1.07 5.09
N THR A 458 -7.05 -2.35 4.72
CA THR A 458 -5.97 -2.90 3.89
C THR A 458 -5.93 -2.22 2.52
N LEU A 459 -7.09 -1.98 1.89
CA LEU A 459 -7.18 -1.29 0.59
C LEU A 459 -6.71 0.15 0.68
N PHE A 460 -7.18 0.89 1.70
CA PHE A 460 -6.77 2.27 1.91
C PHE A 460 -5.26 2.38 2.19
N GLU A 461 -4.74 1.57 3.13
CA GLU A 461 -3.33 1.59 3.49
C GLU A 461 -2.44 1.21 2.30
N SER A 462 -2.84 0.19 1.52
CA SER A 462 -2.10 -0.20 0.31
C SER A 462 -2.06 0.92 -0.73
N TRP A 463 -3.21 1.57 -0.99
CA TRP A 463 -3.28 2.72 -1.88
C TRP A 463 -2.39 3.86 -1.37
N TYR A 464 -2.47 4.19 -0.09
CA TYR A 464 -1.73 5.29 0.50
C TYR A 464 -0.22 5.06 0.48
N HIS A 465 0.25 3.87 0.83
CA HIS A 465 1.67 3.51 0.77
C HIS A 465 2.19 3.51 -0.67
N PHE A 466 1.40 3.05 -1.65
CA PHE A 466 1.78 3.14 -3.06
C PHE A 466 1.98 4.59 -3.53
N GLU A 467 1.07 5.49 -3.15
CA GLU A 467 1.20 6.92 -3.48
C GLU A 467 2.43 7.55 -2.81
N VAL A 468 2.73 7.19 -1.55
CA VAL A 468 3.96 7.61 -0.88
C VAL A 468 5.21 7.15 -1.65
N LEU A 469 5.22 5.90 -2.13
CA LEU A 469 6.35 5.30 -2.86
C LEU A 469 6.57 5.95 -4.24
N THR A 470 5.49 6.25 -4.96
CA THR A 470 5.52 6.72 -6.36
C THR A 470 5.71 8.23 -6.51
N ARG A 471 5.33 9.03 -5.51
CA ARG A 471 5.52 10.49 -5.53
C ARG A 471 6.98 10.94 -5.38
N ARG A 472 7.87 10.05 -4.94
CA ARG A 472 9.30 10.34 -4.79
C ARG A 472 10.05 9.97 -6.06
N SER A 473 11.02 10.80 -6.45
CA SER A 473 11.85 10.66 -7.66
C SER A 473 12.64 9.35 -7.76
N ASN A 474 12.77 8.61 -6.65
CA ASN A 474 13.54 7.36 -6.56
C ASN A 474 12.99 6.27 -7.49
N PHE A 475 11.69 6.29 -7.80
CA PHE A 475 11.06 5.37 -8.77
C PHE A 475 11.70 5.46 -10.16
N VAL A 476 12.20 6.63 -10.55
CA VAL A 476 12.72 6.88 -11.92
C VAL A 476 14.15 6.38 -12.09
N ASN A 477 14.93 6.30 -11.00
CA ASN A 477 16.34 5.94 -11.06
C ASN A 477 16.52 4.42 -10.87
N GLN A 478 16.32 3.65 -11.94
CA GLN A 478 16.60 2.21 -11.91
C GLN A 478 18.11 1.94 -11.94
N ILE A 479 18.59 1.14 -10.99
CA ILE A 479 19.91 0.51 -11.08
C ILE A 479 19.79 -0.78 -11.87
N THR A 480 20.63 -0.92 -12.90
CA THR A 480 20.70 -2.12 -13.74
C THR A 480 22.08 -2.76 -13.65
N LYS A 481 22.18 -4.05 -14.00
CA LYS A 481 23.46 -4.74 -14.13
C LYS A 481 24.44 -4.01 -15.06
N ALA A 482 23.92 -3.43 -16.15
CA ALA A 482 24.73 -2.68 -17.13
C ALA A 482 25.43 -1.48 -16.48
N LYS A 483 24.78 -0.80 -15.54
CA LYS A 483 25.37 0.35 -14.83
C LYS A 483 26.55 -0.07 -13.94
N PHE A 484 26.50 -1.26 -13.34
CA PHE A 484 27.63 -1.83 -12.60
C PHE A 484 28.78 -2.26 -13.51
N GLU A 485 28.48 -2.75 -14.71
CA GLU A 485 29.49 -3.09 -15.72
C GLU A 485 30.15 -1.82 -16.27
N GLU A 486 29.37 -0.76 -16.50
CA GLU A 486 29.88 0.56 -16.86
C GLU A 486 30.80 1.14 -15.78
N ALA A 487 30.35 1.14 -14.51
CA ALA A 487 31.14 1.66 -13.39
C ALA A 487 32.48 0.91 -13.23
N GLU A 488 32.48 -0.42 -13.34
CA GLU A 488 33.71 -1.23 -13.27
C GLU A 488 34.68 -0.90 -14.43
N ASN A 489 34.15 -0.80 -15.66
CA ASN A 489 34.96 -0.45 -16.83
C ASN A 489 35.57 0.96 -16.70
N LEU A 490 34.79 1.93 -16.23
CA LEU A 490 35.24 3.30 -16.01
C LEU A 490 36.26 3.38 -14.87
N PHE A 491 36.05 2.63 -13.77
CA PHE A 491 37.00 2.51 -12.66
C PHE A 491 38.35 1.99 -13.14
N HIS A 492 38.35 0.91 -13.92
CA HIS A 492 39.57 0.37 -14.50
C HIS A 492 40.33 1.37 -15.38
N ARG A 493 39.60 2.08 -16.25
CA ARG A 493 40.19 3.12 -17.11
C ARG A 493 40.76 4.27 -16.30
N GLN A 494 40.06 4.71 -15.26
CA GLN A 494 40.54 5.73 -14.33
C GLN A 494 41.84 5.28 -13.64
N GLN A 495 41.89 4.06 -13.08
CA GLN A 495 43.09 3.55 -12.42
C GLN A 495 44.28 3.43 -13.39
N ALA A 496 44.03 2.94 -14.61
CA ALA A 496 45.04 2.88 -15.66
C ALA A 496 45.53 4.28 -16.08
N GLY A 497 44.63 5.27 -16.16
CA GLY A 497 44.95 6.67 -16.42
C GLY A 497 45.84 7.28 -15.33
N LEU A 498 45.48 7.12 -14.06
CA LEU A 498 46.28 7.60 -12.91
C LEU A 498 47.69 6.99 -12.89
N ILE A 499 47.80 5.69 -13.17
CA ILE A 499 49.08 5.01 -13.34
C ILE A 499 49.85 5.64 -14.52
N GLY A 500 49.19 5.81 -15.67
CA GLY A 500 49.79 6.40 -16.86
C GLY A 500 50.35 7.82 -16.61
N ASP A 501 49.59 8.68 -15.95
CA ASP A 501 50.02 10.04 -15.58
C ASP A 501 51.23 10.03 -14.66
N THR A 502 51.22 9.12 -13.68
CA THR A 502 52.37 8.94 -12.77
C THR A 502 53.61 8.47 -13.53
N MET A 503 53.44 7.55 -14.49
CA MET A 503 54.52 7.07 -15.34
C MET A 503 55.07 8.15 -16.28
N ILE A 504 54.23 9.04 -16.80
CA ILE A 504 54.65 10.23 -17.56
C ILE A 504 55.46 11.18 -16.67
N ASN A 505 55.01 11.43 -15.45
CA ASN A 505 55.73 12.29 -14.51
C ASN A 505 57.11 11.71 -14.14
N LEU A 506 57.20 10.40 -13.90
CA LEU A 506 58.47 9.70 -13.72
C LEU A 506 59.38 9.84 -14.94
N SER A 507 58.82 9.68 -16.15
CA SER A 507 59.56 9.85 -17.40
C SER A 507 60.15 11.25 -17.57
N ARG A 508 59.38 12.30 -17.26
CA ARG A 508 59.86 13.69 -17.27
C ARG A 508 61.03 13.91 -16.30
N ASN A 509 60.92 13.36 -15.10
CA ASN A 509 61.92 13.51 -14.04
C ASN A 509 63.17 12.64 -14.26
N ASN A 510 63.08 11.58 -15.06
CA ASN A 510 64.18 10.67 -15.35
C ASN A 510 65.42 11.41 -15.91
N SER A 511 65.21 12.41 -16.77
CA SER A 511 66.31 13.24 -17.29
C SER A 511 67.06 14.00 -16.18
N THR A 512 66.32 14.51 -15.20
CA THR A 512 66.87 15.17 -14.00
C THR A 512 67.66 14.18 -13.15
N HIS A 513 67.11 13.00 -12.86
CA HIS A 513 67.81 11.97 -12.08
C HIS A 513 69.09 11.47 -12.78
N LEU A 514 69.03 11.26 -14.11
CA LEU A 514 70.19 10.90 -14.91
C LEU A 514 71.26 12.01 -14.94
N SER A 515 70.84 13.28 -14.94
CA SER A 515 71.77 14.42 -14.88
C SER A 515 72.44 14.54 -13.51
N ALA A 516 71.70 14.27 -12.42
CA ALA A 516 72.26 14.23 -11.07
C ALA A 516 73.34 13.14 -10.94
N LEU A 517 73.09 11.98 -11.56
CA LEU A 517 74.02 10.85 -11.61
C LEU A 517 75.37 11.20 -12.27
N LYS A 518 75.38 12.12 -13.25
CA LYS A 518 76.62 12.63 -13.88
C LYS A 518 77.57 13.25 -12.86
N THR A 519 77.02 13.83 -11.79
CA THR A 519 77.76 14.51 -10.72
C THR A 519 78.06 13.59 -9.56
N SER A 520 77.12 12.73 -9.16
CA SER A 520 77.28 11.83 -8.01
C SER A 520 78.08 10.56 -8.32
N ASN A 521 77.90 9.96 -9.50
CA ASN A 521 78.61 8.75 -9.93
C ASN A 521 78.84 8.73 -11.46
N PRO A 522 79.91 9.39 -11.95
CA PRO A 522 80.20 9.53 -13.38
C PRO A 522 80.36 8.21 -14.14
N ASP A 523 80.84 7.16 -13.46
CA ASP A 523 81.10 5.84 -14.09
C ASP A 523 79.80 5.11 -14.42
N VAL A 524 78.83 5.13 -13.50
CA VAL A 524 77.48 4.58 -13.75
C VAL A 524 76.78 5.40 -14.82
N TYR A 525 76.88 6.73 -14.77
CA TYR A 525 76.35 7.61 -15.82
C TYR A 525 76.95 7.31 -17.21
N HIS A 526 78.26 7.12 -17.31
CA HIS A 526 78.91 6.78 -18.59
C HIS A 526 78.49 5.41 -19.14
N THR A 527 78.16 4.47 -18.26
CA THR A 527 77.69 3.14 -18.64
C THR A 527 76.24 3.19 -19.14
N LEU A 528 75.38 3.93 -18.45
CA LEU A 528 73.97 4.08 -18.81
C LEU A 528 73.75 5.02 -20.01
N ALA A 529 74.39 6.18 -20.05
CA ALA A 529 74.18 7.20 -21.09
C ALA A 529 75.13 7.10 -22.29
N LYS A 530 76.40 6.73 -22.07
CA LYS A 530 77.43 6.69 -23.13
C LYS A 530 77.80 5.27 -23.59
N LYS A 531 77.13 4.23 -23.06
CA LYS A 531 77.37 2.82 -23.38
C LYS A 531 78.85 2.39 -23.26
N LYS A 532 79.58 2.98 -22.31
CA LYS A 532 80.94 2.55 -21.98
C LYS A 532 80.87 1.34 -21.04
N LYS A 533 81.80 0.38 -21.20
CA LYS A 533 81.89 -0.74 -20.26
C LYS A 533 82.33 -0.25 -18.88
N PHE A 534 81.66 -0.74 -17.85
CA PHE A 534 82.02 -0.48 -16.46
C PHE A 534 83.36 -1.16 -16.16
N ALA A 535 84.31 -0.43 -15.57
CA ALA A 535 85.72 -0.84 -15.51
C ALA A 535 86.01 -1.95 -14.48
N HIS A 536 85.16 -2.10 -13.46
CA HIS A 536 85.35 -3.04 -12.35
C HIS A 536 84.05 -3.78 -12.02
N PRO A 537 84.07 -5.10 -11.76
CA PRO A 537 82.87 -5.81 -11.31
C PRO A 537 82.38 -5.21 -9.99
N ILE A 538 81.14 -4.70 -9.97
CA ILE A 538 80.48 -4.18 -8.78
C ILE A 538 79.29 -5.10 -8.44
N LEU A 539 79.10 -5.37 -7.16
CA LEU A 539 77.92 -6.11 -6.70
C LEU A 539 76.71 -5.18 -6.67
N TRP A 540 75.53 -5.72 -6.96
CA TRP A 540 74.27 -4.98 -6.93
C TRP A 540 74.05 -4.26 -5.59
N LYS A 541 74.41 -4.89 -4.45
CA LYS A 541 74.29 -4.26 -3.12
C LYS A 541 75.04 -2.95 -2.97
N PHE A 542 76.21 -2.81 -3.60
CA PHE A 542 77.00 -1.59 -3.57
C PHE A 542 76.52 -0.59 -4.62
N LEU A 543 76.21 -1.05 -5.83
CA LEU A 543 75.70 -0.20 -6.91
C LEU A 543 74.39 0.47 -6.50
N PHE A 544 73.48 -0.31 -5.91
CA PHE A 544 72.17 0.14 -5.49
C PHE A 544 72.25 1.10 -4.31
N ALA A 545 72.99 0.77 -3.25
CA ALA A 545 73.14 1.64 -2.07
C ALA A 545 73.76 3.00 -2.42
N GLN A 546 74.84 3.02 -3.21
CA GLN A 546 75.53 4.26 -3.59
C GLN A 546 74.70 5.16 -4.52
N ASN A 547 73.73 4.60 -5.24
CA ASN A 547 72.92 5.33 -6.22
C ASN A 547 71.41 5.24 -5.90
N ALA A 548 71.06 5.04 -4.63
CA ALA A 548 69.69 4.80 -4.19
C ALA A 548 68.73 5.92 -4.65
N ALA A 549 69.16 7.19 -4.61
CA ALA A 549 68.35 8.32 -5.07
C ALA A 549 68.06 8.31 -6.59
N PHE A 550 68.96 7.75 -7.40
CA PHE A 550 68.71 7.57 -8.83
C PHE A 550 67.74 6.40 -9.06
N PHE A 551 67.99 5.27 -8.39
CA PHE A 551 67.14 4.09 -8.54
C PHE A 551 65.73 4.34 -8.01
N SER A 552 65.54 5.01 -6.88
CA SER A 552 64.21 5.32 -6.34
C SER A 552 63.44 6.30 -7.23
N GLY A 553 64.13 7.30 -7.80
CA GLY A 553 63.52 8.29 -8.69
C GLY A 553 63.20 7.77 -10.10
N THR A 554 63.92 6.73 -10.56
CA THR A 554 63.75 6.17 -11.92
C THR A 554 62.93 4.88 -11.91
N PHE A 555 63.11 4.05 -10.87
CA PHE A 555 62.46 2.77 -10.65
C PHE A 555 61.90 2.74 -9.21
N PRO A 556 60.76 3.39 -8.96
CA PRO A 556 60.18 3.46 -7.62
C PRO A 556 59.76 2.09 -7.08
N ILE A 557 59.75 1.03 -7.90
CA ILE A 557 59.43 -0.33 -7.49
C ILE A 557 60.69 -1.18 -7.66
N ILE A 558 61.30 -1.60 -6.56
CA ILE A 558 62.46 -2.51 -6.59
C ILE A 558 62.01 -3.85 -6.03
N ILE A 559 62.27 -4.93 -6.76
CA ILE A 559 62.02 -6.30 -6.30
C ILE A 559 63.36 -7.00 -6.13
N SER A 560 63.60 -7.53 -4.95
CA SER A 560 64.86 -8.16 -4.55
C SER A 560 64.64 -9.56 -4.01
N GLU A 561 65.61 -10.45 -4.20
CA GLU A 561 65.57 -11.82 -3.65
C GLU A 561 65.98 -11.87 -2.17
N ASN A 562 66.74 -10.88 -1.70
CA ASN A 562 67.15 -10.73 -0.31
C ASN A 562 67.33 -9.25 0.05
N ASP A 563 67.57 -8.98 1.32
CA ASP A 563 67.79 -7.64 1.88
C ASP A 563 69.27 -7.35 2.19
N HIS A 564 70.20 -8.08 1.55
CA HIS A 564 71.66 -7.89 1.69
C HIS A 564 72.18 -6.66 0.94
N VAL A 565 71.44 -5.55 1.02
CA VAL A 565 71.82 -4.27 0.45
C VAL A 565 72.64 -3.49 1.49
N ASP A 566 73.68 -2.79 1.02
CA ASP A 566 74.53 -1.96 1.88
C ASP A 566 73.78 -0.68 2.34
N HIS A 567 74.34 0.10 3.27
CA HIS A 567 73.60 1.20 3.92
C HIS A 567 72.94 2.18 2.93
N ILE A 568 71.60 2.20 2.91
CA ILE A 568 70.77 3.17 2.19
C ILE A 568 70.51 4.38 3.09
N ALA A 569 70.63 5.61 2.57
CA ALA A 569 70.28 6.80 3.34
C ALA A 569 68.77 6.85 3.65
N SER A 570 68.43 7.23 4.88
CA SER A 570 67.05 7.31 5.36
C SER A 570 66.18 8.24 4.51
N GLY A 571 64.95 7.84 4.25
CA GLY A 571 63.94 8.67 3.55
C GLY A 571 64.05 8.66 2.02
N ILE A 572 64.94 7.86 1.42
CA ILE A 572 65.00 7.66 -0.03
C ILE A 572 63.88 6.73 -0.51
N TYR A 573 63.64 5.65 0.26
CA TYR A 573 62.54 4.71 0.05
C TYR A 573 61.60 4.80 1.24
N SER A 574 60.30 4.77 0.95
CA SER A 574 59.27 4.89 2.00
C SER A 574 59.02 3.53 2.66
N ASP A 575 58.90 2.48 1.85
CA ASP A 575 58.43 1.18 2.33
C ASP A 575 59.43 0.07 1.99
N ILE A 576 59.69 -0.81 2.97
CA ILE A 576 60.29 -2.12 2.75
C ILE A 576 59.25 -3.21 3.07
N ILE A 577 59.02 -4.09 2.09
CA ILE A 577 57.97 -5.10 2.12
C ILE A 577 58.60 -6.49 2.03
N TYR A 578 58.45 -7.31 3.06
CA TYR A 578 58.96 -8.69 3.11
C TYR A 578 57.82 -9.69 2.87
N LEU A 579 58.05 -10.70 2.03
CA LEU A 579 57.16 -11.86 1.89
C LEU A 579 57.90 -13.15 2.24
N ASP A 580 57.45 -13.84 3.29
CA ASP A 580 58.04 -15.10 3.79
C ASP A 580 59.56 -15.01 4.05
N HIS A 581 60.06 -13.83 4.42
CA HIS A 581 61.47 -13.63 4.66
C HIS A 581 61.86 -14.13 6.06
N ILE A 582 62.89 -14.98 6.14
CA ILE A 582 63.23 -15.71 7.37
C ILE A 582 64.05 -14.83 8.33
N HIS A 583 64.91 -13.96 7.80
CA HIS A 583 65.84 -13.14 8.60
C HIS A 583 65.88 -11.70 8.07
N ASN A 584 65.13 -10.80 8.70
CA ASN A 584 65.15 -9.40 8.30
C ASN A 584 66.46 -8.73 8.76
N ASN A 585 67.12 -8.06 7.83
CA ASN A 585 68.29 -7.24 8.08
C ASN A 585 67.86 -5.97 8.84
N LEU A 586 68.20 -5.91 10.12
CA LEU A 586 67.79 -4.82 11.01
C LEU A 586 68.45 -3.49 10.65
N ASP A 587 69.63 -3.52 10.04
CA ASP A 587 70.40 -2.32 9.70
C ASP A 587 69.74 -1.58 8.53
N ILE A 588 69.27 -2.31 7.52
CA ILE A 588 68.56 -1.71 6.38
C ILE A 588 67.15 -1.25 6.76
N MET A 589 66.46 -1.95 7.66
CA MET A 589 65.11 -1.58 8.12
C MET A 589 65.06 -0.15 8.69
N GLN A 590 66.13 0.31 9.34
CA GLN A 590 66.21 1.66 9.92
C GLN A 590 66.16 2.78 8.88
N SER A 591 66.38 2.48 7.60
CA SER A 591 66.38 3.45 6.50
C SER A 591 65.00 3.72 5.90
N PHE A 592 63.95 2.99 6.32
CA PHE A 592 62.61 3.05 5.76
C PHE A 592 61.60 3.61 6.77
N GLU A 593 60.57 4.29 6.25
CA GLU A 593 59.48 4.85 7.07
C GLU A 593 58.51 3.75 7.53
N HIS A 594 58.22 2.79 6.65
CA HIS A 594 57.33 1.67 6.94
C HIS A 594 58.01 0.33 6.64
N ILE A 595 57.93 -0.59 7.59
CA ILE A 595 58.38 -1.96 7.46
C ILE A 595 57.17 -2.89 7.53
N ILE A 596 56.90 -3.58 6.42
CA ILE A 596 55.72 -4.41 6.24
C ILE A 596 56.18 -5.85 6.05
N SER A 597 55.82 -6.74 6.96
CA SER A 597 56.24 -8.15 6.86
C SER A 597 55.03 -9.07 6.71
N PHE A 598 55.00 -9.83 5.62
CA PHE A 598 53.98 -10.84 5.33
C PHE A 598 54.49 -12.22 5.71
N TYR A 599 53.70 -12.92 6.52
CA TYR A 599 54.01 -14.23 7.04
C TYR A 599 52.86 -15.20 6.82
N SER A 600 53.15 -16.45 6.45
CA SER A 600 52.13 -17.49 6.42
C SER A 600 51.52 -17.68 7.82
N SER A 601 50.21 -17.93 7.89
CA SER A 601 49.52 -18.27 9.15
C SER A 601 50.12 -19.50 9.86
N ASP A 602 50.85 -20.35 9.14
CA ASP A 602 51.53 -21.53 9.71
C ASP A 602 52.83 -21.15 10.45
N SER A 603 53.36 -19.95 10.22
CA SER A 603 54.51 -19.45 10.95
C SER A 603 54.03 -18.84 12.27
N ASN A 604 54.29 -19.53 13.38
CA ASN A 604 53.89 -19.14 14.74
C ASN A 604 54.53 -17.79 15.15
N ILE A 605 53.92 -16.68 14.75
CA ILE A 605 54.37 -15.32 15.07
C ILE A 605 53.38 -14.71 16.06
N SER A 606 53.88 -14.27 17.21
CA SER A 606 53.04 -13.84 18.34
C SER A 606 52.45 -12.44 18.20
N ASN A 607 52.93 -11.63 17.25
CA ASN A 607 52.60 -10.21 17.12
C ASN A 607 52.09 -9.88 15.71
N THR A 608 50.90 -10.38 15.37
CA THR A 608 50.19 -10.06 14.14
C THR A 608 49.39 -8.77 14.30
N ASP A 609 49.61 -7.78 13.43
CA ASP A 609 48.81 -6.55 13.38
C ASP A 609 47.56 -6.70 12.52
N PHE A 610 47.69 -7.42 11.39
CA PHE A 610 46.60 -7.65 10.44
C PHE A 610 46.57 -9.11 10.01
N THR A 611 45.37 -9.65 9.82
CA THR A 611 45.20 -11.00 9.28
C THR A 611 44.50 -10.90 7.93
N LEU A 612 45.11 -11.45 6.89
CA LEU A 612 44.49 -11.68 5.59
C LEU A 612 43.87 -13.07 5.60
N SER A 613 42.56 -13.11 5.82
CA SER A 613 41.81 -14.34 6.09
C SER A 613 41.45 -15.12 4.82
N GLY A 614 41.60 -14.52 3.64
CA GLY A 614 41.28 -15.18 2.37
C GLY A 614 41.96 -16.54 2.27
N GLU A 615 41.19 -17.62 2.07
CA GLU A 615 41.70 -18.98 1.89
C GLU A 615 42.23 -19.20 0.46
N GLN A 616 43.03 -20.26 0.27
CA GLN A 616 43.62 -20.58 -1.04
C GLN A 616 42.55 -20.72 -2.11
N ASN A 617 42.76 -19.98 -3.18
CA ASN A 617 41.80 -19.81 -4.24
C ASN A 617 41.99 -20.94 -5.25
N GLU A 618 41.16 -21.99 -5.21
CA GLU A 618 40.91 -22.82 -6.40
C GLU A 618 40.05 -22.01 -7.37
N ASN A 619 40.63 -20.91 -7.88
CA ASN A 619 40.01 -19.76 -8.57
C ASN A 619 39.21 -20.09 -9.85
N SER A 620 39.09 -21.36 -10.19
CA SER A 620 38.45 -21.88 -11.40
C SER A 620 37.65 -23.16 -11.17
N ALA A 621 37.56 -23.62 -9.92
CA ALA A 621 36.95 -24.90 -9.64
C ALA A 621 35.46 -24.73 -9.29
N HIS A 622 34.61 -25.38 -10.07
CA HIS A 622 33.18 -25.45 -9.82
C HIS A 622 32.93 -26.34 -8.58
N LEU A 623 31.99 -26.00 -7.70
CA LEU A 623 31.70 -26.77 -6.49
C LEU A 623 31.45 -28.27 -6.76
N SER A 624 30.90 -28.60 -7.93
CA SER A 624 30.67 -29.99 -8.37
C SER A 624 31.91 -30.72 -8.90
N SER A 625 32.98 -30.01 -9.27
CA SER A 625 34.21 -30.59 -9.85
C SER A 625 35.32 -30.88 -8.83
N VAL A 626 35.16 -30.42 -7.58
CA VAL A 626 36.20 -30.54 -6.55
C VAL A 626 35.96 -31.77 -5.66
N SER A 627 37.05 -32.39 -5.19
CA SER A 627 36.99 -33.41 -4.14
C SER A 627 36.29 -32.89 -2.88
N MET A 628 35.74 -33.76 -2.04
CA MET A 628 35.04 -33.33 -0.82
C MET A 628 35.90 -32.45 0.10
N THR A 629 37.20 -32.76 0.23
CA THR A 629 38.14 -31.96 1.01
C THR A 629 38.40 -30.58 0.41
N GLY A 630 38.52 -30.48 -0.92
CA GLY A 630 38.65 -29.20 -1.60
C GLY A 630 37.34 -28.41 -1.61
N ARG A 631 36.19 -29.08 -1.72
CA ARG A 631 34.87 -28.48 -1.60
C ARG A 631 34.67 -27.84 -0.23
N LEU A 632 35.07 -28.50 0.86
CA LEU A 632 35.01 -27.93 2.21
C LEU A 632 35.82 -26.62 2.32
N ARG A 633 37.01 -26.57 1.72
CA ARG A 633 37.83 -25.33 1.68
C ARG A 633 37.15 -24.25 0.84
N LEU A 634 36.74 -24.59 -0.38
CA LEU A 634 36.05 -23.64 -1.26
C LEU A 634 34.77 -23.09 -0.62
N VAL A 635 33.98 -23.92 0.04
CA VAL A 635 32.75 -23.50 0.72
C VAL A 635 33.04 -22.59 1.92
N ARG A 636 34.07 -22.89 2.74
CA ARG A 636 34.52 -22.01 3.82
C ARG A 636 34.91 -20.63 3.29
N TYR A 637 35.73 -20.62 2.25
CA TYR A 637 36.13 -19.41 1.56
C TYR A 637 34.94 -18.58 1.06
N LEU A 638 34.00 -19.20 0.34
CA LEU A 638 32.81 -18.51 -0.17
C LEU A 638 31.92 -17.99 0.97
N SER A 639 31.79 -18.76 2.04
CA SER A 639 31.07 -18.35 3.25
C SER A 639 31.68 -17.10 3.87
N ASP A 640 33.00 -17.07 4.06
CA ASP A 640 33.70 -15.92 4.63
C ASP A 640 33.58 -14.69 3.72
N GLU A 641 33.73 -14.86 2.39
CA GLU A 641 33.55 -13.78 1.41
C GLU A 641 32.12 -13.22 1.40
N MET A 642 31.10 -14.04 1.65
CA MET A 642 29.72 -13.56 1.77
C MET A 642 29.48 -12.80 3.07
N LEU A 643 30.05 -13.26 4.19
CA LEU A 643 29.81 -12.71 5.52
C LEU A 643 30.68 -11.47 5.85
N GLN A 644 31.73 -11.19 5.08
CA GLN A 644 32.61 -10.03 5.30
C GLN A 644 31.89 -8.68 5.27
N PHE A 645 30.70 -8.61 4.67
CA PHE A 645 29.87 -7.39 4.59
C PHE A 645 29.04 -7.14 5.85
N GLY A 646 29.06 -8.05 6.83
CA GLY A 646 28.38 -7.88 8.11
C GLY A 646 26.87 -8.20 8.09
N LYS A 647 26.30 -8.55 6.94
CA LYS A 647 24.90 -8.97 6.82
C LYS A 647 24.75 -10.46 7.09
N ILE A 648 23.84 -10.81 7.99
CA ILE A 648 23.52 -12.20 8.32
C ILE A 648 22.42 -12.68 7.37
N PRO A 649 22.66 -13.72 6.55
CA PRO A 649 21.64 -14.24 5.63
C PRO A 649 20.65 -15.17 6.34
N ALA A 650 19.45 -15.30 5.79
CA ALA A 650 18.56 -16.41 6.08
C ALA A 650 18.96 -17.62 5.23
N VAL A 651 19.19 -18.78 5.88
CA VAL A 651 19.57 -20.02 5.20
C VAL A 651 18.38 -20.97 5.17
N PHE A 652 18.00 -21.43 3.99
CA PHE A 652 16.93 -22.39 3.78
C PHE A 652 17.45 -23.66 3.10
N GLN A 653 16.86 -24.77 3.48
CA GLN A 653 17.15 -26.08 2.94
C GLN A 653 15.92 -26.67 2.25
N LEU A 654 16.11 -27.16 1.04
CA LEU A 654 15.18 -27.98 0.29
C LEU A 654 15.83 -29.33 -0.05
N ARG A 655 15.05 -30.26 -0.63
CA ARG A 655 15.56 -31.59 -1.01
C ARG A 655 16.76 -31.55 -1.99
N HIS A 656 16.73 -30.65 -2.96
CA HIS A 656 17.71 -30.55 -4.06
C HIS A 656 18.30 -29.14 -4.20
N ALA A 657 18.02 -28.25 -3.23
CA ALA A 657 18.50 -26.89 -3.25
C ALA A 657 18.84 -26.40 -1.83
N CYS A 658 19.81 -25.51 -1.76
CA CYS A 658 20.07 -24.64 -0.61
C CYS A 658 19.86 -23.19 -1.06
N ILE A 659 19.19 -22.40 -0.25
CA ILE A 659 18.97 -20.97 -0.51
C ILE A 659 19.66 -20.19 0.59
N ILE A 660 20.52 -19.25 0.21
CA ILE A 660 21.18 -18.28 1.09
C ILE A 660 20.63 -16.92 0.70
N SER A 661 19.72 -16.39 1.50
CA SER A 661 19.02 -15.15 1.20
C SER A 661 19.57 -14.00 2.03
N PHE A 662 20.03 -12.96 1.35
CA PHE A 662 20.39 -11.66 1.93
C PHE A 662 19.25 -10.64 1.76
N CYS A 663 18.01 -11.07 1.50
CA CYS A 663 16.86 -10.18 1.35
C CYS A 663 16.22 -9.78 2.69
N SER A 664 15.25 -8.86 2.64
CA SER A 664 14.44 -8.48 3.81
C SER A 664 13.64 -9.64 4.39
N ASP A 665 13.21 -9.49 5.64
CA ASP A 665 12.41 -10.50 6.34
C ASP A 665 11.11 -10.82 5.59
N LEU A 666 10.45 -9.81 5.01
CA LEU A 666 9.26 -10.02 4.19
C LEU A 666 9.53 -10.98 3.02
N ILE A 667 10.60 -10.75 2.26
CA ILE A 667 10.95 -11.63 1.12
C ILE A 667 11.28 -13.04 1.62
N ASN A 668 11.96 -13.14 2.76
CA ASN A 668 12.29 -14.43 3.38
C ASN A 668 11.03 -15.19 3.83
N ASP A 669 10.03 -14.48 4.34
CA ASP A 669 8.75 -15.04 4.75
C ASP A 669 7.91 -15.47 3.54
N GLU A 670 7.89 -14.67 2.48
CA GLU A 670 7.27 -15.03 1.18
C GLU A 670 7.93 -16.26 0.55
N LEU A 671 9.26 -16.35 0.57
CA LEU A 671 10.01 -17.52 0.13
C LEU A 671 9.60 -18.77 0.92
N ASN A 672 9.52 -18.64 2.24
CA ASN A 672 9.12 -19.74 3.12
C ASN A 672 7.67 -20.18 2.86
N HIS A 673 6.76 -19.23 2.66
CA HIS A 673 5.36 -19.51 2.35
C HIS A 673 5.20 -20.20 0.99
N PHE A 674 5.79 -19.65 -0.07
CA PHE A 674 5.61 -20.16 -1.44
C PHE A 674 6.28 -21.51 -1.70
N LEU A 675 7.34 -21.82 -0.95
CA LEU A 675 8.08 -23.09 -1.05
C LEU A 675 7.72 -24.07 0.07
N TYR A 676 6.73 -23.76 0.92
CA TYR A 676 6.29 -24.61 2.02
C TYR A 676 5.92 -26.02 1.56
N ASP A 677 5.10 -26.11 0.51
CA ASP A 677 4.66 -27.39 -0.08
C ASP A 677 5.80 -28.19 -0.73
N PHE A 678 6.94 -27.55 -0.97
CA PHE A 678 8.16 -28.17 -1.51
C PHE A 678 9.11 -28.64 -0.39
N GLY A 679 8.69 -28.52 0.88
CA GLY A 679 9.43 -28.97 2.04
C GLY A 679 10.58 -28.06 2.43
N ILE A 680 10.48 -26.75 2.16
CA ILE A 680 11.47 -25.76 2.60
C ILE A 680 11.59 -25.77 4.13
N LYS A 681 12.83 -25.70 4.62
CA LYS A 681 13.14 -25.57 6.05
C LYS A 681 14.09 -24.41 6.25
N LYS A 682 13.67 -23.40 7.02
CA LYS A 682 14.57 -22.35 7.52
C LYS A 682 15.46 -22.94 8.60
N LEU A 683 16.77 -22.79 8.46
CA LEU A 683 17.74 -23.26 9.45
C LEU A 683 17.97 -22.17 10.50
N HIS A 684 17.98 -22.57 11.77
CA HIS A 684 18.35 -21.68 12.86
C HIS A 684 19.88 -21.52 12.90
N ILE A 685 20.33 -20.27 13.01
CA ILE A 685 21.73 -19.90 13.07
C ILE A 685 22.09 -19.75 14.56
N ASP A 686 22.38 -20.86 15.23
CA ASP A 686 22.52 -20.89 16.69
C ASP A 686 23.94 -20.54 17.20
N THR A 687 25.00 -20.79 16.40
CA THR A 687 26.42 -20.60 16.81
C THR A 687 27.24 -19.69 15.88
N SER A 688 27.12 -19.88 14.56
CA SER A 688 27.82 -19.12 13.53
C SER A 688 27.08 -19.21 12.20
N ALA A 689 26.78 -18.07 11.58
CA ALA A 689 26.20 -18.02 10.22
C ALA A 689 27.08 -18.78 9.21
N GLY A 690 28.40 -18.70 9.40
CA GLY A 690 29.35 -19.39 8.52
C GLY A 690 29.25 -20.91 8.61
N GLU A 691 29.15 -21.46 9.83
CA GLU A 691 28.98 -22.92 10.01
C GLU A 691 27.71 -23.44 9.35
N THR A 692 26.63 -22.67 9.45
CA THR A 692 25.34 -23.01 8.83
C THR A 692 25.46 -23.03 7.31
N ILE A 693 26.03 -21.97 6.71
CA ILE A 693 26.29 -21.89 5.26
C ILE A 693 27.19 -23.03 4.79
N ILE A 694 28.26 -23.31 5.56
CA ILE A 694 29.20 -24.38 5.21
C ILE A 694 28.47 -25.72 5.20
N SER A 695 27.70 -26.03 6.24
CA SER A 695 26.98 -27.29 6.35
C SER A 695 26.01 -27.52 5.18
N THR A 696 25.37 -26.47 4.68
CA THR A 696 24.37 -26.57 3.62
C THR A 696 24.96 -26.62 2.22
N MET A 697 26.05 -25.89 1.97
CA MET A 697 26.73 -25.87 0.67
C MET A 697 27.61 -27.10 0.42
N LEU A 698 27.95 -27.87 1.46
CA LEU A 698 28.77 -29.08 1.34
C LEU A 698 28.10 -30.21 0.53
N ASP A 699 26.78 -30.26 0.49
CA ASP A 699 26.04 -31.30 -0.24
C ASP A 699 26.16 -31.11 -1.76
N ASN A 700 26.79 -32.08 -2.44
CA ASN A 700 27.06 -32.02 -3.88
C ASN A 700 25.85 -32.31 -4.75
N GLU A 701 24.77 -32.88 -4.20
CA GLU A 701 23.54 -33.17 -4.91
C GLU A 701 22.60 -31.96 -4.97
N ARG A 702 22.94 -30.86 -4.27
CA ARG A 702 22.11 -29.66 -4.16
C ARG A 702 22.65 -28.50 -4.98
N SER A 703 21.73 -27.82 -5.64
CA SER A 703 21.98 -26.51 -6.24
C SER A 703 22.06 -25.44 -5.14
N VAL A 704 23.04 -24.55 -5.22
CA VAL A 704 23.17 -23.43 -4.27
C VAL A 704 22.61 -22.17 -4.92
N TYR A 705 21.61 -21.56 -4.29
CA TYR A 705 21.03 -20.29 -4.67
C TYR A 705 21.43 -19.22 -3.68
N VAL A 706 21.89 -18.07 -4.18
CA VAL A 706 22.18 -16.88 -3.39
C VAL A 706 21.23 -15.79 -3.84
N ILE A 707 20.34 -15.34 -2.97
CA ILE A 707 19.35 -14.31 -3.29
C ILE A 707 19.83 -13.00 -2.68
N ILE A 708 19.87 -11.96 -3.51
CA ILE A 708 20.33 -10.62 -3.16
C ILE A 708 19.31 -9.57 -3.59
N GLU A 709 19.42 -8.36 -3.06
CA GLU A 709 18.59 -7.23 -3.49
C GLU A 709 19.42 -6.23 -4.27
N ASN A 710 18.87 -5.73 -5.38
CA ASN A 710 19.45 -4.67 -6.20
C ASN A 710 20.96 -4.88 -6.46
N TYR A 711 21.38 -6.10 -6.79
CA TYR A 711 22.74 -6.48 -7.15
C TYR A 711 23.81 -6.39 -6.04
N LEU A 712 23.43 -6.20 -4.78
CA LEU A 712 24.34 -6.17 -3.63
C LEU A 712 23.96 -7.17 -2.55
N ILE A 713 24.98 -7.72 -1.87
CA ILE A 713 24.80 -8.57 -0.69
C ILE A 713 24.26 -7.72 0.46
N ASP A 714 24.89 -6.56 0.71
CA ASP A 714 24.42 -5.57 1.66
C ASP A 714 24.27 -4.19 1.01
N PRO A 715 23.06 -3.85 0.54
CA PRO A 715 22.77 -2.54 -0.04
C PRO A 715 22.64 -1.41 1.01
N LYS A 716 22.57 -1.73 2.31
CA LYS A 716 22.32 -0.73 3.36
C LYS A 716 23.61 -0.18 3.96
N GLU A 717 24.40 -1.02 4.65
CA GLU A 717 25.57 -0.53 5.42
C GLU A 717 26.85 -0.47 4.57
N GLN A 718 27.00 -1.37 3.58
CA GLN A 718 28.21 -1.51 2.76
C GLN A 718 28.08 -1.05 1.31
N SER A 719 27.12 -0.17 0.98
CA SER A 719 26.88 0.31 -0.40
C SER A 719 28.09 0.98 -1.04
N LYS A 720 28.99 1.58 -0.26
CA LYS A 720 30.26 2.16 -0.75
C LYS A 720 31.24 1.13 -1.32
N GLN A 721 31.11 -0.14 -0.93
CA GLN A 721 31.94 -1.25 -1.40
C GLN A 721 31.30 -1.99 -2.59
N TYR A 722 30.42 -1.33 -3.36
CA TYR A 722 29.61 -1.98 -4.39
C TYR A 722 30.44 -2.76 -5.44
N LEU A 723 31.60 -2.26 -5.86
CA LEU A 723 32.49 -2.97 -6.79
C LEU A 723 33.06 -4.25 -6.17
N TRP A 724 33.42 -4.21 -4.88
CA TRP A 724 33.92 -5.38 -4.17
C TRP A 724 32.82 -6.43 -3.98
N GLN A 725 31.61 -5.99 -3.58
CA GLN A 725 30.44 -6.85 -3.50
C GLN A 725 30.14 -7.53 -4.84
N LYS A 726 30.16 -6.78 -5.95
CA LYS A 726 30.00 -7.32 -7.30
C LYS A 726 31.05 -8.40 -7.61
N ASN A 727 32.32 -8.14 -7.30
CA ASN A 727 33.41 -9.11 -7.49
C ASN A 727 33.23 -10.39 -6.63
N VAL A 728 32.65 -10.29 -5.43
CA VAL A 728 32.25 -11.47 -4.64
C VAL A 728 31.13 -12.24 -5.32
N LEU A 729 30.10 -11.55 -5.82
CA LEU A 729 28.98 -12.18 -6.53
C LEU A 729 29.43 -12.89 -7.81
N ASP A 730 30.36 -12.30 -8.56
CA ASP A 730 30.93 -12.95 -9.73
C ASP A 730 31.75 -14.18 -9.35
N ARG A 731 32.51 -14.15 -8.25
CA ARG A 731 33.20 -15.35 -7.74
C ARG A 731 32.23 -16.46 -7.33
N LEU A 732 31.11 -16.12 -6.70
CA LEU A 732 30.05 -17.08 -6.39
C LEU A 732 29.47 -17.73 -7.66
N ARG A 733 29.20 -16.94 -8.70
CA ARG A 733 28.74 -17.45 -10.01
C ARG A 733 29.76 -18.40 -10.64
N HIS A 734 31.05 -18.03 -10.64
CA HIS A 734 32.12 -18.87 -11.17
C HIS A 734 32.28 -20.19 -10.39
N ALA A 735 32.02 -20.19 -9.08
CA ALA A 735 32.02 -21.39 -8.25
C ALA A 735 30.80 -22.31 -8.49
N GLY A 736 29.82 -21.88 -9.28
CA GLY A 736 28.62 -22.65 -9.60
C GLY A 736 27.38 -22.33 -8.77
N CYS A 737 27.40 -21.21 -8.02
CA CYS A 737 26.20 -20.74 -7.32
C CYS A 737 25.28 -19.94 -8.26
N ASN A 738 23.97 -20.16 -8.15
CA ASN A 738 22.96 -19.39 -8.85
C ASN A 738 22.65 -18.11 -8.07
N VAL A 739 23.15 -16.96 -8.53
CA VAL A 739 22.91 -15.67 -7.89
C VAL A 739 21.65 -15.02 -8.49
N LEU A 740 20.58 -14.94 -7.70
CA LEU A 740 19.29 -14.37 -8.09
C LEU A 740 19.13 -12.96 -7.50
N ASN A 741 18.72 -12.01 -8.32
CA ASN A 741 18.53 -10.63 -7.92
C ASN A 741 17.06 -10.28 -7.77
N VAL A 742 16.69 -9.75 -6.60
CA VAL A 742 15.41 -9.09 -6.36
C VAL A 742 15.56 -7.61 -6.67
N ASP A 743 14.95 -7.17 -7.76
CA ASP A 743 14.88 -5.77 -8.15
C ASP A 743 13.70 -5.10 -7.42
N THR A 744 13.99 -4.13 -6.55
CA THR A 744 12.95 -3.48 -5.74
C THR A 744 12.02 -2.59 -6.56
N THR A 745 12.49 -2.07 -7.71
CA THR A 745 11.61 -1.34 -8.63
C THR A 745 10.66 -2.30 -9.32
N ALA A 746 11.17 -3.45 -9.79
CA ALA A 746 10.32 -4.50 -10.34
C ALA A 746 9.33 -5.06 -9.29
N LEU A 747 9.73 -5.15 -8.02
CA LEU A 747 8.83 -5.52 -6.92
C LEU A 747 7.64 -4.57 -6.81
N LEU A 748 7.88 -3.25 -6.84
CA LEU A 748 6.81 -2.26 -6.80
C LEU A 748 5.90 -2.35 -8.04
N GLU A 749 6.47 -2.34 -9.24
CA GLU A 749 5.71 -2.37 -10.50
C GLU A 749 4.85 -3.62 -10.64
N SER A 750 5.37 -4.76 -10.20
CA SER A 750 4.67 -6.04 -10.25
C SER A 750 3.84 -6.34 -8.99
N LYS A 751 3.80 -5.43 -8.02
CA LYS A 751 3.14 -5.62 -6.71
C LYS A 751 3.57 -6.92 -6.02
N GLY A 752 4.86 -7.21 -6.03
CA GLY A 752 5.46 -8.43 -5.45
C GLY A 752 5.46 -9.65 -6.38
N LYS A 753 4.70 -9.67 -7.48
CA LYS A 753 4.64 -10.84 -8.39
C LYS A 753 5.98 -11.20 -9.04
N SER A 754 6.92 -10.27 -9.15
CA SER A 754 8.27 -10.57 -9.63
C SER A 754 9.01 -11.60 -8.75
N LEU A 755 8.66 -11.73 -7.46
CA LEU A 755 9.18 -12.79 -6.59
C LEU A 755 8.80 -14.19 -7.08
N ILE A 756 7.61 -14.34 -7.68
CA ILE A 756 7.13 -15.62 -8.22
C ILE A 756 8.12 -16.16 -9.26
N ARG A 757 8.71 -15.29 -10.09
CA ARG A 757 9.71 -15.71 -11.09
C ARG A 757 10.97 -16.28 -10.46
N ILE A 758 11.47 -15.64 -9.39
CA ILE A 758 12.63 -16.09 -8.62
C ILE A 758 12.32 -17.44 -7.98
N MET A 759 11.14 -17.57 -7.40
CA MET A 759 10.71 -18.81 -6.77
C MET A 759 10.48 -19.94 -7.79
N ASP A 760 9.93 -19.63 -8.97
CA ASP A 760 9.74 -20.57 -10.07
C ASP A 760 11.09 -21.05 -10.64
N GLU A 761 12.12 -20.22 -10.66
CA GLU A 761 13.48 -20.61 -11.03
C GLU A 761 14.09 -21.61 -10.02
N ILE A 762 13.79 -21.45 -8.74
CA ILE A 762 14.17 -22.41 -7.69
C ILE A 762 13.37 -23.72 -7.85
N LYS A 763 12.07 -23.63 -8.19
CA LYS A 763 11.19 -24.80 -8.44
C LYS A 763 11.55 -25.57 -9.70
N GLY A 764 11.87 -24.89 -10.79
CA GLY A 764 12.12 -25.50 -12.11
C GLY A 764 13.29 -26.47 -12.12
N ASN A 765 14.26 -26.27 -11.22
CA ASN A 765 15.40 -27.17 -11.01
C ASN A 765 15.12 -28.27 -9.98
N HIS A 766 13.95 -28.25 -9.33
CA HIS A 766 13.53 -29.17 -8.27
C HIS A 766 12.71 -30.37 -8.77
N ILE A 767 12.30 -30.36 -10.04
CA ILE A 767 11.59 -31.47 -10.68
C ILE A 767 12.56 -32.20 -11.62
N PRO A 768 13.06 -33.39 -11.26
CA PRO A 768 13.78 -34.24 -12.20
C PRO A 768 12.88 -34.53 -13.40
N LYS A 769 13.38 -34.38 -14.64
CA LYS A 769 12.65 -34.79 -15.86
C LYS A 769 12.21 -36.27 -15.84
N THR A 770 12.78 -37.08 -14.95
CA THR A 770 12.41 -38.47 -14.69
C THR A 770 11.18 -38.63 -13.79
N ASP A 771 10.90 -37.69 -12.88
CA ASP A 771 9.74 -37.76 -11.98
C ASP A 771 8.45 -37.27 -12.66
N GLN A 772 8.51 -36.36 -13.63
CA GLN A 772 7.34 -36.04 -14.46
C GLN A 772 6.81 -37.25 -15.24
N LYS A 773 7.68 -38.18 -15.64
CA LYS A 773 7.25 -39.44 -16.29
C LYS A 773 6.60 -40.40 -15.29
N ASN A 774 7.11 -40.46 -14.06
CA ASN A 774 6.59 -41.37 -13.04
C ASN A 774 5.30 -40.85 -12.37
N GLN A 775 5.13 -39.53 -12.20
CA GLN A 775 3.87 -38.94 -11.75
C GLN A 775 2.76 -39.13 -12.79
N PHE A 776 3.05 -38.93 -14.08
CA PHE A 776 2.06 -39.24 -15.14
C PHE A 776 1.71 -40.74 -15.22
N ILE A 777 2.61 -41.65 -14.84
CA ILE A 777 2.33 -43.09 -14.81
C ILE A 777 1.56 -43.51 -13.55
N LEU A 778 1.65 -42.74 -12.46
CA LEU A 778 0.89 -42.97 -11.22
C LEU A 778 -0.50 -42.32 -11.24
N GLU A 779 -0.74 -41.30 -12.06
CA GLU A 779 -2.07 -40.70 -12.26
C GLU A 779 -2.89 -41.35 -13.38
N LEU A 780 -2.27 -42.23 -14.18
CA LEU A 780 -2.92 -42.99 -15.27
C LEU A 780 -3.07 -44.51 -14.99
N ASN A 781 -2.65 -44.99 -13.81
CA ASN A 781 -2.98 -46.32 -13.29
C ASN A 781 -3.81 -46.18 -12.02
#